data_AF-A0A8J7C640-F1
#
_entry.id   AF-A0A8J7C640-F1
#
_cell.length_a   1.000
_cell.length_b   1.000
_cell.length_c   1.000
_cell.angle_alpha   90.00
_cell.angle_beta   90.00
_cell.angle_gamma   90.00
#
_symmetry.space_group_name_H-M   'P 1'
#
loop_
_entity.id
_entity.type
_entity.pdbx_description
1 polymer ?
#
loop_
_entity_poly.entity_id
_entity_poly.type
_entity_poly.pdbx_seq_one_letter_code
_entity_poly.pdbx_strand_id
1 'polypeptide(L)'
;EAEKRCEGSPNATDPELPALCKFLSSYGATHPTQYRRLRGFFTRAIMIADHEEAREMAADGKRRLAKGFRVWLGTPSRVAVDPETGLEYRWEDVVAFSDEVDEETRRRLLDALRTTPIIREASFLFGSTPKVVHLDDILPGGVWIRHLGTSHGKSVFRIAVRTRVREQLDLALNLNRELPAEDAQEEINWLIVCSEARGLGPLVEIFGGSWPENDLWTEEFIPGETLDHAVNRLARRHEDPERVTGWWPFAAWAALSAYVDFWNRTGRRLVVADPTPANVIVPMHDYHTGARLVSISSRAPFDSLPTMLRSFRQIFVEPVEAEHPELAGLAGWDILFSAVLEIIGEQEGAAQLRAVLETASSEDREMAQRLETFLESVGRRGFLPRKLFFAAKRFRRWDRLNPDAKPTPRAQTLHEIFETYDVGELRAAYPEARARFFRETVFRNASDVLAEGLESVISRLRSGDLAPDELSAAVSDLRAHLSLGADDDYFLARLSYPYLRPEDEVQYVAAAAGGTQQSEMVVTLEDGDGNPFRIRHALSAKEVGRLHRLFLSAKLQVQFRPEHRFLVAISERGNLIGGLFYEEQPEAHSAHMDKIVVAQGFQSRGIAGALIEELRNRLRTAGCRSLTTGFFRPQFFYSMGFTVERRYAGLVQSLVENDQEA
;
A
#
# COMPACT_ATOMS: atom_id res chain seq x y z
N GLU A 1 3.25 -8.00 19.98
CA GLU A 1 3.68 -8.64 21.26
C GLU A 1 2.54 -8.72 22.26
N ALA A 2 1.93 -7.60 22.66
CA ALA A 2 0.77 -7.57 23.56
C ALA A 2 -0.38 -8.50 23.11
N GLU A 3 -0.71 -8.52 21.81
CA GLU A 3 -1.75 -9.41 21.25
C GLU A 3 -1.40 -10.90 21.43
N LYS A 4 -0.17 -11.31 21.10
CA LYS A 4 0.31 -12.69 21.31
C LYS A 4 0.30 -13.13 22.78
N ARG A 5 0.41 -12.18 23.71
CA ARG A 5 0.34 -12.42 25.16
C ARG A 5 -1.11 -12.55 25.66
N CYS A 6 -2.05 -11.88 25.00
CA CYS A 6 -3.49 -12.08 25.24
C CYS A 6 -4.00 -13.43 24.69
N GLU A 7 -3.38 -13.94 23.63
CA GLU A 7 -3.59 -15.29 23.06
C GLU A 7 -2.92 -16.42 23.89
N GLY A 8 -2.44 -16.13 25.10
CA GLY A 8 -1.57 -17.01 25.90
C GLY A 8 -2.05 -18.46 26.07
N SER A 9 -1.09 -19.36 26.36
CA SER A 9 -1.29 -20.81 26.55
C SER A 9 -2.54 -21.14 27.38
N PRO A 10 -3.35 -22.15 26.99
CA PRO A 10 -4.67 -22.46 27.59
C PRO A 10 -4.67 -22.78 29.10
N ASN A 11 -3.51 -22.80 29.73
CA ASN A 11 -3.31 -23.23 31.12
C ASN A 11 -3.09 -22.08 32.13
N ALA A 12 -2.79 -20.84 31.70
CA ALA A 12 -2.61 -19.70 32.62
C ALA A 12 -2.58 -18.34 31.90
N THR A 13 -3.08 -17.30 32.57
CA THR A 13 -2.94 -15.90 32.16
C THR A 13 -1.48 -15.42 32.26
N ASP A 14 -1.01 -14.61 31.28
CA ASP A 14 0.33 -14.03 31.32
C ASP A 14 0.46 -13.07 32.54
N PRO A 15 1.41 -13.30 33.47
CA PRO A 15 1.58 -12.49 34.67
C PRO A 15 1.93 -11.02 34.38
N GLU A 16 2.43 -10.68 33.19
CA GLU A 16 2.75 -9.30 32.79
C GLU A 16 1.55 -8.54 32.19
N LEU A 17 0.48 -9.25 31.81
CA LEU A 17 -0.70 -8.67 31.16
C LEU A 17 -1.36 -7.55 31.98
N PRO A 18 -1.54 -7.65 33.31
CA PRO A 18 -2.14 -6.57 34.10
C PRO A 18 -1.32 -5.27 34.04
N ALA A 19 0.00 -5.38 34.15
CA ALA A 19 0.91 -4.24 34.12
C ALA A 19 0.89 -3.57 32.73
N LEU A 20 0.89 -4.38 31.67
CA LEU A 20 0.83 -3.92 30.30
C LEU A 20 -0.50 -3.21 29.99
N CYS A 21 -1.65 -3.80 30.32
CA CYS A 21 -2.97 -3.18 30.15
C CYS A 21 -3.08 -1.85 30.90
N LYS A 22 -2.53 -1.78 32.12
CA LYS A 22 -2.48 -0.54 32.91
C LYS A 22 -1.60 0.52 32.24
N PHE A 23 -0.42 0.15 31.77
CA PHE A 23 0.48 1.05 31.06
C PHE A 23 -0.17 1.60 29.79
N LEU A 24 -0.67 0.72 28.91
CA LEU A 24 -1.26 1.10 27.63
C LEU A 24 -2.50 1.99 27.79
N SER A 25 -3.40 1.67 28.73
CA SER A 25 -4.57 2.51 29.00
C SER A 25 -4.20 3.89 29.55
N SER A 26 -3.20 3.97 30.44
CA SER A 26 -2.73 5.23 31.02
C SER A 26 -1.96 6.09 30.00
N TYR A 27 -1.16 5.45 29.15
CA TYR A 27 -0.42 6.10 28.08
C TYR A 27 -1.39 6.67 27.03
N GLY A 28 -2.33 5.87 26.55
CA GLY A 28 -3.33 6.32 25.58
C GLY A 28 -4.28 7.41 26.12
N ALA A 29 -4.55 7.42 27.42
CA ALA A 29 -5.31 8.49 28.06
C ALA A 29 -4.59 9.84 28.05
N THR A 30 -3.26 9.84 27.98
CA THR A 30 -2.43 11.07 27.94
C THR A 30 -1.89 11.39 26.54
N HIS A 31 -2.04 10.47 25.58
CA HIS A 31 -1.61 10.60 24.19
C HIS A 31 -2.79 10.35 23.23
N PRO A 32 -3.63 11.37 22.99
CA PRO A 32 -4.87 11.26 22.19
C PRO A 32 -4.66 10.67 20.79
N THR A 33 -3.52 10.93 20.16
CA THR A 33 -3.16 10.40 18.83
C THR A 33 -3.05 8.88 18.80
N GLN A 34 -2.84 8.22 19.94
CA GLN A 34 -2.72 6.77 20.08
C GLN A 34 -4.05 6.10 20.45
N TYR A 35 -5.09 6.89 20.76
CA TYR A 35 -6.35 6.39 21.28
C TYR A 35 -7.01 5.35 20.37
N ARG A 36 -7.13 5.63 19.06
CA ARG A 36 -7.78 4.73 18.10
C ARG A 36 -7.10 3.37 18.04
N ARG A 37 -5.77 3.36 17.91
CA ARG A 37 -4.95 2.15 17.85
C ARG A 37 -5.06 1.33 19.13
N LEU A 38 -4.96 1.97 20.29
CA LEU A 38 -5.04 1.29 21.58
C LEU A 38 -6.45 0.76 21.86
N ARG A 39 -7.50 1.47 21.45
CA ARG A 39 -8.89 0.99 21.53
C ARG A 39 -9.12 -0.24 20.66
N GLY A 40 -8.56 -0.25 19.44
CA GLY A 40 -8.59 -1.40 18.55
C GLY A 40 -7.92 -2.62 19.19
N PHE A 41 -6.72 -2.44 19.74
CA PHE A 41 -6.02 -3.47 20.53
C PHE A 41 -6.88 -4.04 21.67
N PHE A 42 -7.38 -3.19 22.57
CA PHE A 42 -8.18 -3.67 23.70
C PHE A 42 -9.45 -4.37 23.24
N THR A 43 -10.10 -3.88 22.19
CA THR A 43 -11.31 -4.51 21.65
C THR A 43 -11.00 -5.90 21.09
N ARG A 44 -9.91 -6.07 20.34
CA ARG A 44 -9.47 -7.40 19.92
C ARG A 44 -9.20 -8.32 21.08
N ALA A 45 -8.44 -7.86 22.08
CA ALA A 45 -8.13 -8.66 23.26
C ALA A 45 -9.40 -9.16 23.98
N ILE A 46 -10.46 -8.34 24.08
CA ILE A 46 -11.77 -8.76 24.61
C ILE A 46 -12.38 -9.90 23.79
N MET A 47 -12.22 -9.88 22.47
CA MET A 47 -12.88 -10.81 21.55
C MET A 47 -12.11 -12.12 21.32
N ILE A 48 -10.78 -12.10 21.48
CA ILE A 48 -9.92 -13.24 21.16
C ILE A 48 -9.34 -13.95 22.38
N ALA A 49 -9.31 -13.31 23.55
CA ALA A 49 -8.68 -13.92 24.73
C ALA A 49 -9.43 -15.19 25.18
N ASP A 50 -8.66 -16.24 25.46
CA ASP A 50 -9.19 -17.54 25.87
C ASP A 50 -9.65 -17.56 27.34
N HIS A 51 -9.04 -16.72 28.19
CA HIS A 51 -9.38 -16.62 29.61
C HIS A 51 -10.28 -15.42 29.91
N GLU A 52 -11.30 -15.65 30.74
CA GLU A 52 -12.24 -14.60 31.17
C GLU A 52 -11.53 -13.45 31.90
N GLU A 53 -10.57 -13.75 32.77
CA GLU A 53 -9.76 -12.74 33.46
C GLU A 53 -9.04 -11.79 32.49
N ALA A 54 -8.50 -12.32 31.38
CA ALA A 54 -7.82 -11.51 30.37
C ALA A 54 -8.82 -10.61 29.62
N ARG A 55 -10.02 -11.11 29.32
CA ARG A 55 -11.11 -10.31 28.72
C ARG A 55 -11.55 -9.19 29.66
N GLU A 56 -11.72 -9.49 30.94
CA GLU A 56 -12.07 -8.50 31.96
C GLU A 56 -10.99 -7.41 32.07
N MET A 57 -9.72 -7.78 32.14
CA MET A 57 -8.60 -6.82 32.18
C MET A 57 -8.56 -5.93 30.93
N ALA A 58 -8.78 -6.50 29.75
CA ALA A 58 -8.83 -5.74 28.50
C ALA A 58 -10.04 -4.80 28.45
N ALA A 59 -11.22 -5.25 28.92
CA ALA A 59 -12.42 -4.43 29.05
C ALA A 59 -12.20 -3.26 30.02
N ASP A 60 -11.54 -3.51 31.14
CA ASP A 60 -11.16 -2.49 32.11
C ASP A 60 -10.18 -1.46 31.51
N GLY A 61 -9.18 -1.94 30.76
CA GLY A 61 -8.25 -1.10 30.00
C GLY A 61 -8.96 -0.22 28.98
N LYS A 62 -9.89 -0.79 28.20
CA LYS A 62 -10.74 -0.07 27.22
C LYS A 62 -11.55 1.03 27.89
N ARG A 63 -12.21 0.74 29.02
CA ARG A 63 -13.00 1.72 29.80
C ARG A 63 -12.12 2.86 30.32
N ARG A 64 -10.96 2.55 30.90
CA ARG A 64 -10.01 3.56 31.41
C ARG A 64 -9.48 4.46 30.29
N LEU A 65 -9.12 3.86 29.16
CA LEU A 65 -8.69 4.59 27.96
C LEU A 65 -9.77 5.56 27.46
N ALA A 66 -11.02 5.09 27.30
CA ALA A 66 -12.15 5.91 26.87
C ALA A 66 -12.44 7.06 27.85
N LYS A 67 -12.42 6.79 29.16
CA LYS A 67 -12.60 7.81 30.18
C LYS A 67 -11.51 8.88 30.13
N GLY A 68 -10.24 8.47 30.04
CA GLY A 68 -9.11 9.40 29.96
C GLY A 68 -9.16 10.29 28.73
N PHE A 69 -9.45 9.69 27.57
CA PHE A 69 -9.62 10.42 26.31
C PHE A 69 -10.76 11.45 26.38
N ARG A 70 -11.92 11.10 26.94
CA ARG A 70 -13.05 12.04 27.11
C ARG A 70 -12.78 13.14 28.12
N VAL A 71 -11.99 12.87 29.16
CA VAL A 71 -11.50 13.93 30.07
C VAL A 71 -10.63 14.93 29.31
N TRP A 72 -9.75 14.46 28.43
CA TRP A 72 -8.91 15.31 27.60
C TRP A 72 -9.72 16.15 26.58
N LEU A 73 -10.76 15.58 25.96
CA LEU A 73 -11.69 16.31 25.07
C LEU A 73 -12.46 17.44 25.78
N GLY A 74 -12.54 17.39 27.10
CA GLY A 74 -13.25 18.36 27.93
C GLY A 74 -14.78 18.21 27.88
N THR A 75 -15.46 18.93 28.76
CA THR A 75 -16.92 18.93 28.85
C THR A 75 -17.55 19.72 27.71
N PRO A 76 -18.68 19.24 27.12
CA PRO A 76 -19.41 20.00 26.11
C PRO A 76 -19.81 21.39 26.63
N SER A 77 -19.54 22.42 25.82
CA SER A 77 -19.95 23.79 26.12
C SER A 77 -21.47 23.91 26.02
N ARG A 78 -22.10 24.58 26.98
CA ARG A 78 -23.56 24.81 27.01
C ARG A 78 -23.99 26.11 26.32
N VAL A 79 -23.09 27.08 26.28
CA VAL A 79 -23.28 28.41 25.70
C VAL A 79 -21.99 28.78 24.97
N ALA A 80 -22.13 29.39 23.80
CA ALA A 80 -21.06 30.03 23.06
C ALA A 80 -21.45 31.49 22.77
N VAL A 81 -20.47 32.35 22.52
CA VAL A 81 -20.69 33.75 22.16
C VAL A 81 -20.20 33.95 20.75
N ASP A 82 -21.04 34.50 19.88
CA ASP A 82 -20.65 34.78 18.51
C ASP A 82 -19.69 35.97 18.47
N PRO A 83 -18.43 35.82 18.02
CA PRO A 83 -17.46 36.91 18.00
C PRO A 83 -17.85 38.07 17.08
N GLU A 84 -18.71 37.84 16.07
CA GLU A 84 -19.14 38.89 15.15
C GLU A 84 -20.29 39.73 15.70
N THR A 85 -21.25 39.09 16.38
CA THR A 85 -22.47 39.76 16.88
C THR A 85 -22.48 40.01 18.39
N GLY A 86 -21.61 39.34 19.14
CA GLY A 86 -21.58 39.35 20.61
C GLY A 86 -22.75 38.62 21.27
N LEU A 87 -23.61 37.95 20.50
CA LEU A 87 -24.79 37.25 21.02
C LEU A 87 -24.43 35.86 21.53
N GLU A 88 -25.02 35.49 22.67
CA GLU A 88 -24.97 34.12 23.18
C GLU A 88 -25.86 33.20 22.34
N TYR A 89 -25.38 32.00 22.06
CA TYR A 89 -26.13 30.94 21.40
C TYR A 89 -25.84 29.58 22.03
N ARG A 90 -26.74 28.62 21.79
CA ARG A 90 -26.75 27.28 22.36
C ARG A 90 -26.90 26.22 21.28
N TRP A 91 -26.91 24.94 21.69
CA TRP A 91 -27.12 23.82 20.77
C TRP A 91 -28.47 23.89 20.05
N GLU A 92 -29.51 24.43 20.71
CA GLU A 92 -30.84 24.65 20.12
C GLU A 92 -30.79 25.60 18.91
N ASP A 93 -29.88 26.58 18.92
CA ASP A 93 -29.73 27.57 17.85
C ASP A 93 -28.84 27.05 16.71
N VAL A 94 -28.07 25.99 16.96
CA VAL A 94 -27.06 25.44 16.04
C VAL A 94 -27.57 24.23 15.28
N VAL A 95 -28.42 23.41 15.90
CA VAL A 95 -28.91 22.15 15.35
C VAL A 95 -30.22 22.35 14.60
N ALA A 96 -30.25 21.89 13.35
CA ALA A 96 -31.45 21.82 12.53
C ALA A 96 -31.67 20.37 12.04
N PHE A 97 -32.93 19.94 12.01
CA PHE A 97 -33.33 18.59 11.61
C PHE A 97 -34.11 18.63 10.30
N SER A 98 -33.93 17.61 9.45
CA SER A 98 -34.83 17.39 8.32
C SER A 98 -36.24 17.05 8.80
N ASP A 99 -37.24 17.31 7.94
CA ASP A 99 -38.65 17.05 8.22
C ASP A 99 -38.96 15.57 8.48
N GLU A 100 -38.09 14.69 8.00
CA GLU A 100 -38.20 13.22 8.13
C GLU A 100 -37.92 12.73 9.56
N VAL A 101 -37.30 13.54 10.43
CA VAL A 101 -36.95 13.17 11.81
C VAL A 101 -38.11 13.52 12.76
N ASP A 102 -38.66 12.53 13.46
CA ASP A 102 -39.77 12.73 14.40
C ASP A 102 -39.36 13.50 15.68
N GLU A 103 -40.33 14.14 16.34
CA GLU A 103 -40.11 15.03 17.49
C GLU A 103 -39.56 14.33 18.75
N GLU A 104 -39.79 13.02 18.92
CA GLU A 104 -39.18 12.28 20.03
C GLU A 104 -37.70 12.07 19.77
N THR A 105 -37.36 11.63 18.56
CA THR A 105 -35.98 11.48 18.11
C THR A 105 -35.24 12.81 18.13
N ARG A 106 -35.84 13.91 17.68
CA ARG A 106 -35.24 15.27 17.75
C ARG A 106 -34.82 15.62 19.17
N ARG A 107 -35.70 15.42 20.14
CA ARG A 107 -35.40 15.67 21.56
C ARG A 107 -34.28 14.79 22.09
N ARG A 108 -34.29 13.48 21.80
CA ARG A 108 -33.21 12.55 22.20
C ARG A 108 -31.86 12.97 21.63
N LEU A 109 -31.81 13.24 20.33
CA LEU A 109 -30.56 13.59 19.64
C LEU A 109 -30.02 14.93 20.14
N LEU A 110 -30.88 15.93 20.32
CA LEU A 110 -30.47 17.23 20.86
C LEU A 110 -29.95 17.13 22.29
N ASP A 111 -30.60 16.35 23.16
CA ASP A 111 -30.13 16.13 24.52
C ASP A 111 -28.76 15.41 24.56
N ALA A 112 -28.58 14.41 23.69
CA ALA A 112 -27.29 13.73 23.57
C ALA A 112 -26.17 14.68 23.12
N LEU A 113 -26.41 15.52 22.10
CA LEU A 113 -25.43 16.53 21.65
C LEU A 113 -25.08 17.55 22.74
N ARG A 114 -26.04 17.89 23.61
CA ARG A 114 -25.83 18.83 24.72
C ARG A 114 -25.01 18.25 25.87
N THR A 115 -25.16 16.96 26.13
CA THR A 115 -24.64 16.31 27.33
C THR A 115 -23.38 15.49 27.08
N THR A 116 -23.11 15.14 25.83
CA THR A 116 -22.01 14.26 25.45
C THR A 116 -21.08 14.89 24.39
N PRO A 117 -19.80 14.49 24.31
CA PRO A 117 -18.85 15.05 23.36
C PRO A 117 -18.93 14.40 21.96
N ILE A 118 -20.14 14.10 21.44
CA ILE A 118 -20.34 13.39 20.15
C ILE A 118 -19.55 14.04 19.01
N ILE A 119 -19.76 15.33 18.76
CA ILE A 119 -19.13 16.04 17.63
C ILE A 119 -17.61 16.20 17.86
N ARG A 120 -17.19 16.46 19.10
CA ARG A 120 -15.76 16.61 19.47
C ARG A 120 -14.97 15.32 19.26
N GLU A 121 -15.54 14.20 19.73
CA GLU A 121 -14.93 12.88 19.60
C GLU A 121 -14.88 12.48 18.12
N ALA A 122 -15.97 12.66 17.37
CA ALA A 122 -16.00 12.38 15.93
C ALA A 122 -15.02 13.25 15.13
N SER A 123 -14.98 14.57 15.38
CA SER A 123 -14.10 15.49 14.63
C SER A 123 -12.62 15.13 14.80
N PHE A 124 -12.24 14.70 16.01
CA PHE A 124 -10.87 14.27 16.29
C PHE A 124 -10.52 12.94 15.63
N LEU A 125 -11.47 11.98 15.59
CA LEU A 125 -11.22 10.61 15.14
C LEU A 125 -11.33 10.42 13.62
N PHE A 126 -12.17 11.21 12.94
CA PHE A 126 -12.43 11.05 11.50
C PHE A 126 -11.56 11.95 10.62
N GLY A 127 -11.03 13.05 11.15
CA GLY A 127 -10.22 13.99 10.39
C GLY A 127 -8.85 13.42 9.99
N SER A 128 -8.38 13.77 8.78
CA SER A 128 -6.99 13.52 8.34
C SER A 128 -5.98 14.23 9.25
N THR A 129 -6.37 15.40 9.77
CA THR A 129 -5.67 16.11 10.85
C THR A 129 -6.55 16.14 12.10
N PRO A 130 -6.08 15.62 13.25
CA PRO A 130 -6.90 15.59 14.46
C PRO A 130 -7.22 17.01 14.94
N LYS A 131 -8.50 17.40 14.87
CA LYS A 131 -8.99 18.69 15.38
C LYS A 131 -10.25 18.47 16.22
N VAL A 132 -10.33 19.15 17.36
CA VAL A 132 -11.51 19.12 18.23
C VAL A 132 -12.39 20.30 17.86
N VAL A 133 -13.62 20.04 17.42
CA VAL A 133 -14.61 21.08 17.10
C VAL A 133 -15.43 21.42 18.34
N HIS A 134 -15.36 22.67 18.77
CA HIS A 134 -16.13 23.22 19.89
C HIS A 134 -17.42 23.91 19.40
N LEU A 135 -18.31 24.27 20.34
CA LEU A 135 -19.59 24.91 19.99
C LEU A 135 -19.38 26.30 19.39
N ASP A 136 -18.38 27.04 19.88
CA ASP A 136 -17.93 28.34 19.37
C ASP A 136 -17.34 28.26 17.96
N ASP A 137 -16.89 27.09 17.52
CA ASP A 137 -16.43 26.85 16.14
C ASP A 137 -17.58 26.69 15.14
N ILE A 138 -18.83 26.57 15.60
CA ILE A 138 -20.00 26.28 14.77
C ILE A 138 -20.95 27.50 14.79
N LEU A 139 -21.43 27.91 13.61
CA LEU A 139 -22.42 28.98 13.49
C LEU A 139 -23.83 28.47 13.85
N PRO A 140 -24.77 29.36 14.26
CA PRO A 140 -26.20 29.02 14.31
C PRO A 140 -26.68 28.40 12.98
N GLY A 141 -27.47 27.32 13.08
CA GLY A 141 -27.86 26.48 11.93
C GLY A 141 -26.71 25.70 11.27
N GLY A 142 -25.52 25.67 11.87
CA GLY A 142 -24.32 25.01 11.33
C GLY A 142 -24.32 23.49 11.44
N VAL A 143 -25.26 22.89 12.19
CA VAL A 143 -25.42 21.42 12.28
C VAL A 143 -26.72 21.01 11.61
N TRP A 144 -26.63 20.17 10.58
CA TRP A 144 -27.79 19.62 9.88
C TRP A 144 -27.88 18.10 10.10
N ILE A 145 -29.02 17.64 10.60
CA ILE A 145 -29.27 16.22 10.89
C ILE A 145 -30.36 15.69 9.96
N ARG A 146 -30.02 14.66 9.18
CA ARG A 146 -30.92 14.01 8.23
C ARG A 146 -31.02 12.52 8.49
N HIS A 147 -32.23 11.95 8.44
CA HIS A 147 -32.44 10.51 8.49
C HIS A 147 -31.97 9.85 7.18
N LEU A 148 -31.13 8.82 7.29
CA LEU A 148 -30.65 8.04 6.15
C LEU A 148 -31.48 6.77 5.93
N GLY A 149 -31.91 6.14 7.02
CA GLY A 149 -32.69 4.91 6.97
C GLY A 149 -32.85 4.24 8.32
N THR A 150 -33.75 3.27 8.39
CA THR A 150 -33.95 2.42 9.57
C THR A 150 -33.94 0.97 9.11
N SER A 151 -33.02 0.18 9.64
CA SER A 151 -32.80 -1.22 9.27
C SER A 151 -32.09 -1.94 10.40
N HIS A 152 -32.23 -3.26 10.50
CA HIS A 152 -31.54 -4.09 11.50
C HIS A 152 -31.71 -3.57 12.95
N GLY A 153 -32.90 -3.08 13.30
CA GLY A 153 -33.20 -2.60 14.66
C GLY A 153 -32.55 -1.26 15.05
N LYS A 154 -31.96 -0.52 14.10
CA LYS A 154 -31.35 0.80 14.33
C LYS A 154 -31.74 1.84 13.27
N SER A 155 -31.74 3.10 13.67
CA SER A 155 -31.89 4.26 12.76
C SER A 155 -30.55 4.93 12.54
N VAL A 156 -30.20 5.26 11.30
CA VAL A 156 -28.96 5.94 10.94
C VAL A 156 -29.26 7.36 10.49
N PHE A 157 -28.52 8.33 11.01
CA PHE A 157 -28.66 9.75 10.70
C PHE A 157 -27.33 10.29 10.18
N ARG A 158 -27.35 11.10 9.12
CA ARG A 158 -26.20 11.93 8.73
C ARG A 158 -26.23 13.22 9.54
N ILE A 159 -25.12 13.53 10.20
CA ILE A 159 -24.88 14.82 10.85
C ILE A 159 -23.83 15.55 10.03
N ALA A 160 -24.22 16.64 9.39
CA ALA A 160 -23.33 17.55 8.68
C ALA A 160 -23.03 18.75 9.57
N VAL A 161 -21.78 18.91 9.99
CA VAL A 161 -21.30 19.98 10.85
C VAL A 161 -20.46 20.95 10.02
N ARG A 162 -20.91 22.18 9.92
CA ARG A 162 -20.21 23.26 9.22
C ARG A 162 -19.54 24.18 10.23
N THR A 163 -18.22 24.20 10.21
CA THR A 163 -17.43 25.09 11.07
C THR A 163 -17.33 26.50 10.47
N ARG A 164 -16.99 27.48 11.31
CA ARG A 164 -16.71 28.88 10.91
C ARG A 164 -15.60 28.98 9.87
N VAL A 165 -14.63 28.07 9.91
CA VAL A 165 -13.49 28.01 8.97
C VAL A 165 -13.85 27.32 7.64
N ARG A 166 -15.14 27.06 7.39
CA ARG A 166 -15.70 26.39 6.20
C ARG A 166 -15.23 24.95 5.98
N GLU A 167 -14.73 24.28 7.02
CA GLU A 167 -14.59 22.82 7.00
C GLU A 167 -15.97 22.19 7.24
N GLN A 168 -16.34 21.21 6.41
CA GLN A 168 -17.52 20.38 6.60
C GLN A 168 -17.07 19.03 7.15
N LEU A 169 -17.62 18.66 8.32
CA LEU A 169 -17.48 17.33 8.89
C LEU A 169 -18.81 16.60 8.72
N ASP A 170 -18.79 15.48 8.02
CA ASP A 170 -19.93 14.57 7.94
C ASP A 170 -19.67 13.33 8.80
N LEU A 171 -20.66 12.94 9.60
CA LEU A 171 -20.62 11.71 10.38
C LEU A 171 -21.96 10.99 10.34
N ALA A 172 -21.92 9.67 10.48
CA ALA A 172 -23.11 8.85 10.68
C ALA A 172 -23.34 8.65 12.17
N LEU A 173 -24.55 8.98 12.65
CA LEU A 173 -25.00 8.70 14.01
C LEU A 173 -26.01 7.56 13.97
N ASN A 174 -25.68 6.47 14.62
CA ASN A 174 -26.55 5.31 14.77
C ASN A 174 -27.30 5.42 16.10
N LEU A 175 -28.62 5.19 16.05
CA LEU A 175 -29.51 5.13 17.19
C LEU A 175 -30.12 3.73 17.27
N ASN A 176 -29.78 2.99 18.32
CA ASN A 176 -30.42 1.71 18.57
C ASN A 176 -31.89 1.92 18.98
N ARG A 177 -32.79 1.18 18.33
CA ARG A 177 -34.24 1.19 18.56
C ARG A 177 -34.70 -0.08 19.26
N GLU A 178 -34.21 -1.23 18.79
CA GLU A 178 -34.78 -2.54 19.13
C GLU A 178 -33.71 -3.59 19.47
N LEU A 179 -32.42 -3.33 19.21
CA LEU A 179 -31.35 -4.29 19.48
C LEU A 179 -31.13 -4.46 20.99
N PRO A 180 -30.99 -5.70 21.48
CA PRO A 180 -30.45 -5.96 22.80
C PRO A 180 -29.09 -5.28 23.01
N ALA A 181 -28.80 -4.86 24.25
CA ALA A 181 -27.55 -4.18 24.58
C ALA A 181 -26.30 -5.02 24.25
N GLU A 182 -26.39 -6.35 24.41
CA GLU A 182 -25.31 -7.28 24.09
C GLU A 182 -25.02 -7.31 22.58
N ASP A 183 -26.06 -7.42 21.75
CA ASP A 183 -25.93 -7.44 20.28
C ASP A 183 -25.38 -6.11 19.74
N ALA A 184 -25.86 -4.99 20.29
CA ALA A 184 -25.34 -3.67 19.94
C ALA A 184 -23.87 -3.52 20.35
N GLN A 185 -23.49 -4.03 21.52
CA GLN A 185 -22.10 -3.99 21.98
C GLN A 185 -21.19 -4.90 21.16
N GLU A 186 -21.69 -6.05 20.73
CA GLU A 186 -20.97 -6.96 19.84
C GLU A 186 -20.72 -6.30 18.47
N GLU A 187 -21.74 -5.67 17.89
CA GLU A 187 -21.62 -4.92 16.63
C GLU A 187 -20.59 -3.78 16.74
N ILE A 188 -20.65 -2.99 17.81
CA ILE A 188 -19.66 -1.94 18.10
C ILE A 188 -18.24 -2.52 18.17
N ASN A 189 -18.07 -3.70 18.79
CA ASN A 189 -16.76 -4.33 18.88
C ASN A 189 -16.25 -4.72 17.48
N TRP A 190 -17.09 -5.31 16.64
CA TRP A 190 -16.72 -5.66 15.27
C TRP A 190 -16.42 -4.44 14.40
N LEU A 191 -17.18 -3.35 14.54
CA LEU A 191 -16.90 -2.08 13.86
C LEU A 191 -15.52 -1.53 14.27
N ILE A 192 -15.18 -1.55 15.56
CA ILE A 192 -13.86 -1.12 16.02
C ILE A 192 -12.74 -2.01 15.44
N VAL A 193 -12.92 -3.33 15.42
CA VAL A 193 -11.91 -4.26 14.90
C VAL A 193 -11.74 -4.14 13.38
N CYS A 194 -12.85 -3.99 12.64
CA CYS A 194 -12.83 -3.91 11.19
C CYS A 194 -12.44 -2.52 10.66
N SER A 195 -12.63 -1.46 11.45
CA SER A 195 -12.26 -0.09 11.08
C SER A 195 -10.77 0.23 11.25
N GLU A 196 -9.99 -0.61 11.95
CA GLU A 196 -8.54 -0.42 12.04
C GLU A 196 -7.86 -0.76 10.71
N ALA A 197 -7.02 0.12 10.20
CA ALA A 197 -6.29 -0.14 8.96
C ALA A 197 -5.31 -1.31 9.17
N ARG A 198 -5.43 -2.34 8.33
CA ARG A 198 -4.48 -3.44 8.16
C ARG A 198 -4.20 -3.58 6.69
N GLY A 199 -2.97 -3.86 6.27
CA GLY A 199 -2.64 -4.13 4.85
C GLY A 199 -3.38 -3.23 3.86
N LEU A 200 -4.51 -3.72 3.33
CA LEU A 200 -5.44 -3.07 2.40
C LEU A 200 -6.23 -1.84 2.91
N GLY A 201 -6.09 -1.45 4.18
CA GLY A 201 -6.75 -0.28 4.76
C GLY A 201 -7.95 -0.60 5.67
N PRO A 202 -8.81 0.38 5.98
CA PRO A 202 -10.04 0.16 6.76
C PRO A 202 -11.09 -0.58 5.93
N LEU A 203 -11.76 -1.57 6.52
CA LEU A 203 -12.77 -2.39 5.85
C LEU A 203 -14.20 -1.83 5.98
N VAL A 204 -14.46 -1.15 7.09
CA VAL A 204 -15.72 -0.45 7.39
C VAL A 204 -15.41 0.99 7.74
N GLU A 205 -16.45 1.81 7.92
CA GLU A 205 -16.40 3.17 8.44
C GLU A 205 -15.51 3.27 9.67
N ILE A 206 -14.76 4.37 9.80
CA ILE A 206 -14.01 4.62 11.04
C ILE A 206 -15.00 4.72 12.20
N PHE A 207 -14.81 3.91 13.23
CA PHE A 207 -15.65 3.99 14.43
C PHE A 207 -15.30 5.24 15.24
N GLY A 208 -16.30 6.05 15.58
CA GLY A 208 -16.21 7.23 16.44
C GLY A 208 -16.30 6.85 17.91
N GLY A 209 -17.30 7.33 18.65
CA GLY A 209 -17.58 6.93 20.03
C GLY A 209 -18.90 6.15 20.19
N SER A 210 -19.10 5.55 21.37
CA SER A 210 -20.39 5.01 21.82
C SER A 210 -20.85 5.62 23.15
N TRP A 211 -22.16 5.79 23.29
CA TRP A 211 -22.86 6.31 24.47
C TRP A 211 -24.03 5.37 24.80
N PRO A 212 -23.75 4.27 25.52
CA PRO A 212 -24.77 3.27 25.86
C PRO A 212 -25.96 3.85 26.61
N GLU A 213 -25.74 4.87 27.45
CA GLU A 213 -26.80 5.54 28.21
C GLU A 213 -27.80 6.29 27.31
N ASN A 214 -27.43 6.57 26.06
CA ASN A 214 -28.25 7.23 25.07
C ASN A 214 -28.68 6.30 23.92
N ASP A 215 -28.22 5.04 23.90
CA ASP A 215 -28.32 4.08 22.79
C ASP A 215 -27.70 4.59 21.48
N LEU A 216 -26.60 5.34 21.57
CA LEU A 216 -25.98 6.01 20.42
C LEU A 216 -24.56 5.55 20.15
N TRP A 217 -24.16 5.53 18.89
CA TRP A 217 -22.74 5.52 18.48
C TRP A 217 -22.55 6.22 17.14
N THR A 218 -21.32 6.63 16.88
CA THR A 218 -20.97 7.36 15.65
C THR A 218 -19.97 6.61 14.80
N GLU A 219 -20.05 6.81 13.50
CA GLU A 219 -19.18 6.26 12.47
C GLU A 219 -18.81 7.38 11.47
N GLU A 220 -17.71 7.21 10.74
CA GLU A 220 -17.37 8.03 9.59
C GLU A 220 -18.49 7.96 8.55
N PHE A 221 -18.91 9.10 8.01
CA PHE A 221 -19.79 9.09 6.86
C PHE A 221 -18.96 8.90 5.59
N ILE A 222 -19.12 7.77 4.89
CA ILE A 222 -18.43 7.53 3.62
C ILE A 222 -19.27 8.10 2.46
N PRO A 223 -18.79 9.13 1.74
CA PRO A 223 -19.43 9.55 0.51
C PRO A 223 -19.12 8.53 -0.59
N GLY A 224 -20.14 7.84 -1.08
CA GLY A 224 -19.99 6.85 -2.14
C GLY A 224 -21.33 6.25 -2.53
N GLU A 225 -21.36 5.64 -3.71
CA GLU A 225 -22.47 4.77 -4.10
C GLU A 225 -22.03 3.31 -3.95
N THR A 226 -22.99 2.44 -3.68
CA THR A 226 -22.77 1.00 -3.61
C THR A 226 -22.37 0.45 -4.98
N LEU A 227 -21.69 -0.71 -5.01
CA LEU A 227 -21.31 -1.36 -6.26
C LEU A 227 -22.53 -1.64 -7.14
N ASP A 228 -23.65 -2.04 -6.54
CA ASP A 228 -24.93 -2.21 -7.24
C ASP A 228 -25.35 -0.96 -8.02
N HIS A 229 -25.34 0.20 -7.36
CA HIS A 229 -25.65 1.47 -8.00
C HIS A 229 -24.60 1.87 -9.05
N ALA A 230 -23.32 1.60 -8.81
CA ALA A 230 -22.24 1.92 -9.74
C ALA A 230 -22.33 1.11 -11.04
N VAL A 231 -22.57 -0.20 -10.95
CA VAL A 231 -22.76 -1.08 -12.11
C VAL A 231 -23.98 -0.61 -12.91
N ASN A 232 -25.11 -0.42 -12.24
CA ASN A 232 -26.35 0.06 -12.88
C ASN A 232 -26.17 1.42 -13.59
N ARG A 233 -25.45 2.35 -12.97
CA ARG A 233 -25.17 3.66 -13.56
C ARG A 233 -24.25 3.56 -14.76
N LEU A 234 -23.21 2.72 -14.72
CA LEU A 234 -22.28 2.54 -15.83
C LEU A 234 -22.93 1.79 -17.00
N ALA A 235 -23.72 0.75 -16.73
CA ALA A 235 -24.43 -0.02 -17.75
C ALA A 235 -25.44 0.85 -18.54
N ARG A 236 -26.08 1.82 -17.87
CA ARG A 236 -26.99 2.78 -18.54
C ARG A 236 -26.30 3.75 -19.50
N ARG A 237 -24.98 3.97 -19.37
CA ARG A 237 -24.24 4.88 -20.26
C ARG A 237 -23.83 4.14 -21.52
N HIS A 238 -24.71 4.12 -22.52
CA HIS A 238 -24.49 3.45 -23.81
C HIS A 238 -23.31 3.98 -24.65
N GLU A 239 -22.65 5.06 -24.23
CA GLU A 239 -21.54 5.67 -24.97
C GLU A 239 -20.23 4.86 -24.93
N ASP A 240 -20.01 4.04 -23.89
CA ASP A 240 -18.81 3.19 -23.77
C ASP A 240 -19.09 1.88 -22.99
N PRO A 241 -19.65 0.85 -23.65
CA PRO A 241 -19.87 -0.47 -23.04
C PRO A 241 -18.57 -1.17 -22.60
N GLU A 242 -17.41 -0.82 -23.18
CA GLU A 242 -16.12 -1.39 -22.75
C GLU A 242 -15.72 -0.92 -21.35
N ARG A 243 -16.30 0.19 -20.87
CA ARG A 243 -15.99 0.74 -19.56
C ARG A 243 -16.44 -0.17 -18.43
N VAL A 244 -17.69 -0.64 -18.46
CA VAL A 244 -18.24 -1.50 -17.40
C VAL A 244 -17.66 -2.91 -17.48
N THR A 245 -17.57 -3.48 -18.69
CA THR A 245 -16.97 -4.81 -18.92
C THR A 245 -15.48 -4.86 -18.57
N GLY A 246 -14.74 -3.77 -18.81
CA GLY A 246 -13.33 -3.66 -18.43
C GLY A 246 -13.12 -3.54 -16.91
N TRP A 247 -14.01 -2.82 -16.23
CA TRP A 247 -13.96 -2.53 -14.79
C TRP A 247 -14.53 -3.66 -13.92
N TRP A 248 -15.55 -4.38 -14.39
CA TRP A 248 -16.27 -5.38 -13.60
C TRP A 248 -15.37 -6.45 -12.95
N PRO A 249 -14.38 -7.06 -13.63
CA PRO A 249 -13.46 -8.01 -12.98
C PRO A 249 -12.71 -7.40 -11.79
N PHE A 250 -12.34 -6.13 -11.88
CA PHE A 250 -11.70 -5.42 -10.77
C PHE A 250 -12.67 -5.21 -9.63
N ALA A 251 -13.87 -4.72 -9.95
CA ALA A 251 -14.91 -4.42 -8.96
C ALA A 251 -15.32 -5.67 -8.18
N ALA A 252 -15.56 -6.78 -8.90
CA ALA A 252 -15.89 -8.07 -8.30
C ALA A 252 -14.76 -8.58 -7.40
N TRP A 253 -13.50 -8.56 -7.87
CA TRP A 253 -12.37 -8.96 -7.03
C TRP A 253 -12.26 -8.09 -5.77
N ALA A 254 -12.31 -6.76 -5.91
CA ALA A 254 -12.19 -5.85 -4.79
C ALA A 254 -13.32 -6.04 -3.75
N ALA A 255 -14.56 -6.22 -4.20
CA ALA A 255 -15.71 -6.47 -3.34
C ALA A 255 -15.63 -7.81 -2.62
N LEU A 256 -15.34 -8.89 -3.34
CA LEU A 256 -15.21 -10.23 -2.75
C LEU A 256 -14.05 -10.28 -1.76
N SER A 257 -12.93 -9.62 -2.05
CA SER A 257 -11.84 -9.45 -1.10
C SER A 257 -12.27 -8.74 0.18
N ALA A 258 -13.20 -7.76 0.12
CA ALA A 258 -13.72 -7.11 1.32
C ALA A 258 -14.50 -8.10 2.22
N TYR A 259 -15.33 -8.97 1.64
CA TYR A 259 -16.05 -10.00 2.40
C TYR A 259 -15.12 -11.05 2.99
N VAL A 260 -14.10 -11.48 2.24
CA VAL A 260 -13.06 -12.39 2.75
C VAL A 260 -12.25 -11.71 3.86
N ASP A 261 -11.94 -10.42 3.74
CA ASP A 261 -11.24 -9.66 4.78
C ASP A 261 -12.08 -9.56 6.06
N PHE A 262 -13.40 -9.38 5.96
CA PHE A 262 -14.28 -9.44 7.13
C PHE A 262 -14.16 -10.78 7.86
N TRP A 263 -14.28 -11.88 7.11
CA TRP A 263 -14.12 -13.22 7.66
C TRP A 263 -12.72 -13.41 8.29
N ASN A 264 -11.66 -12.95 7.65
CA ASN A 264 -10.30 -13.05 8.19
C ASN A 264 -10.12 -12.21 9.47
N ARG A 265 -10.67 -10.99 9.53
CA ARG A 265 -10.61 -10.09 10.69
C ARG A 265 -11.41 -10.59 11.90
N THR A 266 -12.45 -11.40 11.67
CA THR A 266 -13.25 -12.03 12.74
C THR A 266 -12.61 -13.32 13.27
N GLY A 267 -11.35 -13.60 12.92
CA GLY A 267 -10.68 -14.85 13.27
C GLY A 267 -11.30 -16.06 12.56
N ARG A 268 -11.89 -15.84 11.38
CA ARG A 268 -12.51 -16.86 10.52
C ARG A 268 -13.75 -17.52 11.10
N ARG A 269 -14.45 -16.80 11.99
CA ARG A 269 -15.63 -17.31 12.71
C ARG A 269 -16.94 -16.78 12.15
N LEU A 270 -16.94 -15.61 11.52
CA LEU A 270 -18.14 -14.95 11.03
C LEU A 270 -17.99 -14.57 9.56
N VAL A 271 -19.12 -14.57 8.85
CA VAL A 271 -19.26 -14.00 7.51
C VAL A 271 -20.34 -12.94 7.53
N VAL A 272 -20.32 -12.03 6.56
CA VAL A 272 -21.47 -11.16 6.31
C VAL A 272 -22.59 -12.03 5.74
N ALA A 273 -23.76 -12.00 6.37
CA ALA A 273 -24.87 -12.86 5.99
C ALA A 273 -25.47 -12.50 4.61
N ASP A 274 -25.35 -11.22 4.22
CA ASP A 274 -25.79 -10.69 2.93
C ASP A 274 -24.60 -10.14 2.13
N PRO A 275 -23.84 -10.99 1.41
CA PRO A 275 -22.69 -10.56 0.63
C PRO A 275 -23.13 -10.04 -0.75
N THR A 276 -24.01 -9.05 -0.81
CA THR A 276 -24.55 -8.50 -2.06
C THR A 276 -23.77 -7.27 -2.56
N PRO A 277 -23.80 -6.95 -3.87
CA PRO A 277 -23.20 -5.72 -4.39
C PRO A 277 -23.78 -4.42 -3.77
N ALA A 278 -24.97 -4.49 -3.17
CA ALA A 278 -25.57 -3.37 -2.46
C ALA A 278 -24.90 -3.07 -1.11
N ASN A 279 -24.11 -4.01 -0.56
CA ASN A 279 -23.48 -3.88 0.76
C ASN A 279 -21.97 -3.61 0.69
N VAL A 280 -21.47 -3.14 -0.45
CA VAL A 280 -20.05 -2.84 -0.64
C VAL A 280 -19.86 -1.64 -1.56
N ILE A 281 -18.89 -0.80 -1.23
CA ILE A 281 -18.43 0.33 -2.04
C ILE A 281 -17.04 -0.04 -2.56
N VAL A 282 -16.82 0.11 -3.86
CA VAL A 282 -15.53 -0.16 -4.49
C VAL A 282 -15.05 1.06 -5.29
N PRO A 283 -13.72 1.24 -5.45
CA PRO A 283 -13.22 2.33 -6.27
C PRO A 283 -13.62 2.23 -7.74
N MET A 284 -13.84 3.38 -8.39
CA MET A 284 -14.16 3.45 -9.83
C MET A 284 -12.95 3.23 -10.75
N HIS A 285 -11.74 3.23 -10.17
CA HIS A 285 -10.49 3.07 -10.89
C HIS A 285 -9.70 1.92 -10.30
N ASP A 286 -9.13 1.09 -11.17
CA ASP A 286 -8.46 -0.15 -10.79
C ASP A 286 -7.07 0.02 -10.16
N TYR A 287 -6.53 1.23 -10.17
CA TYR A 287 -5.33 1.64 -9.44
C TYR A 287 -5.62 2.18 -8.04
N HIS A 288 -6.89 2.44 -7.70
CA HIS A 288 -7.28 2.80 -6.33
C HIS A 288 -7.48 1.55 -5.47
N THR A 289 -7.26 1.71 -4.16
CA THR A 289 -7.48 0.69 -3.13
C THR A 289 -8.62 1.09 -2.19
N GLY A 290 -9.02 0.20 -1.28
CA GLY A 290 -9.99 0.52 -0.23
C GLY A 290 -11.45 0.25 -0.59
N ALA A 291 -11.77 -1.00 -0.94
CA ALA A 291 -13.16 -1.45 -0.90
C ALA A 291 -13.67 -1.43 0.55
N ARG A 292 -14.90 -0.98 0.76
CA ARG A 292 -15.49 -0.83 2.10
C ARG A 292 -16.87 -1.48 2.16
N LEU A 293 -17.15 -2.20 3.23
CA LEU A 293 -18.48 -2.74 3.51
C LEU A 293 -19.36 -1.64 4.11
N VAL A 294 -20.61 -1.56 3.64
CA VAL A 294 -21.59 -0.54 4.09
C VAL A 294 -22.21 -0.92 5.42
N SER A 295 -22.43 -2.22 5.63
CA SER A 295 -23.04 -2.74 6.85
C SER A 295 -22.51 -4.13 7.17
N ILE A 296 -22.22 -4.32 8.46
CA ILE A 296 -21.88 -5.61 9.05
C ILE A 296 -22.88 -6.03 10.13
N SER A 297 -24.07 -5.41 10.16
CA SER A 297 -25.09 -5.70 11.19
C SER A 297 -25.63 -7.13 11.05
N SER A 298 -25.84 -7.62 9.82
CA SER A 298 -26.24 -9.00 9.57
C SER A 298 -25.03 -9.91 9.38
N ARG A 299 -24.75 -10.73 10.40
CA ARG A 299 -23.63 -11.69 10.44
C ARG A 299 -24.16 -13.10 10.55
N ALA A 300 -23.42 -14.06 9.99
CA ALA A 300 -23.68 -15.49 10.16
C ALA A 300 -22.42 -16.20 10.63
N PRO A 301 -22.55 -17.30 11.41
CA PRO A 301 -21.44 -18.19 11.69
C PRO A 301 -20.81 -18.70 10.39
N PHE A 302 -19.49 -18.74 10.34
CA PHE A 302 -18.77 -19.37 9.24
C PHE A 302 -18.96 -20.88 9.31
N ASP A 303 -19.47 -21.46 8.22
CA ASP A 303 -19.64 -22.90 8.05
C ASP A 303 -18.38 -23.52 7.42
N SER A 304 -18.10 -23.18 6.16
CA SER A 304 -16.97 -23.72 5.41
C SER A 304 -16.59 -22.84 4.21
N LEU A 305 -15.36 -22.96 3.71
CA LEU A 305 -14.92 -22.25 2.51
C LEU A 305 -15.77 -22.57 1.26
N PRO A 306 -16.14 -23.84 0.97
CA PRO A 306 -17.04 -24.16 -0.14
C PRO A 306 -18.38 -23.43 -0.05
N THR A 307 -18.99 -23.40 1.13
CA THR A 307 -20.26 -22.69 1.35
C THR A 307 -20.10 -21.19 1.12
N MET A 308 -19.02 -20.57 1.61
CA MET A 308 -18.74 -19.15 1.37
C MET A 308 -18.52 -18.84 -0.13
N LEU A 309 -17.73 -19.66 -0.84
CA LEU A 309 -17.46 -19.48 -2.26
C LEU A 309 -18.71 -19.67 -3.13
N ARG A 310 -19.57 -20.65 -2.80
CA ARG A 310 -20.87 -20.83 -3.43
C ARG A 310 -21.78 -19.63 -3.19
N SER A 311 -21.81 -19.12 -1.96
CA SER A 311 -22.56 -17.90 -1.62
C SER A 311 -22.11 -16.71 -2.48
N PHE A 312 -20.80 -16.49 -2.64
CA PHE A 312 -20.29 -15.45 -3.55
C PHE A 312 -20.73 -15.67 -5.00
N ARG A 313 -20.72 -16.91 -5.49
CA ARG A 313 -21.19 -17.17 -6.86
C ARG A 313 -22.69 -16.88 -7.01
N GLN A 314 -23.52 -17.40 -6.10
CA GLN A 314 -24.98 -17.42 -6.21
C GLN A 314 -25.67 -16.12 -5.79
N ILE A 315 -25.13 -15.44 -4.78
CA ILE A 315 -25.74 -14.23 -4.18
C ILE A 315 -25.09 -12.95 -4.73
N PHE A 316 -23.82 -13.00 -5.13
CA PHE A 316 -23.11 -11.82 -5.63
C PHE A 316 -22.95 -11.82 -7.16
N VAL A 317 -22.30 -12.85 -7.73
CA VAL A 317 -21.91 -12.80 -9.15
C VAL A 317 -23.09 -13.07 -10.09
N GLU A 318 -23.80 -14.19 -9.91
CA GLU A 318 -24.87 -14.61 -10.81
C GLU A 318 -26.02 -13.60 -10.92
N PRO A 319 -26.48 -12.95 -9.83
CA PRO A 319 -27.50 -11.91 -9.93
C PRO A 319 -27.06 -10.71 -10.76
N VAL A 320 -25.80 -10.27 -10.62
CA VAL A 320 -25.25 -9.16 -11.43
C VAL A 320 -25.14 -9.56 -12.91
N GLU A 321 -24.66 -10.77 -13.20
CA GLU A 321 -24.57 -11.29 -14.58
C GLU A 321 -25.96 -11.49 -15.21
N ALA A 322 -26.97 -11.82 -14.41
CA ALA A 322 -28.35 -11.96 -14.88
C ALA A 322 -29.01 -10.60 -15.20
N GLU A 323 -28.72 -9.56 -14.41
CA GLU A 323 -29.21 -8.20 -14.67
C GLU A 323 -28.44 -7.51 -15.82
N HIS A 324 -27.13 -7.80 -15.94
CA HIS A 324 -26.22 -7.21 -16.94
C HIS A 324 -25.53 -8.33 -17.75
N PRO A 325 -26.20 -8.91 -18.77
CA PRO A 325 -25.68 -10.07 -19.52
C PRO A 325 -24.31 -9.87 -20.18
N GLU A 326 -23.92 -8.63 -20.50
CA GLU A 326 -22.60 -8.28 -21.03
C GLU A 326 -21.45 -8.53 -20.03
N LEU A 327 -21.76 -8.72 -18.75
CA LEU A 327 -20.79 -9.01 -17.69
C LEU A 327 -20.57 -10.51 -17.47
N ALA A 328 -21.41 -11.36 -18.08
CA ALA A 328 -21.41 -12.80 -17.86
C ALA A 328 -20.05 -13.44 -18.20
N GLY A 329 -19.50 -14.19 -17.24
CA GLY A 329 -18.24 -14.92 -17.39
C GLY A 329 -16.98 -14.08 -17.24
N LEU A 330 -17.11 -12.76 -17.04
CA LEU A 330 -15.95 -11.89 -16.79
C LEU A 330 -15.47 -11.96 -15.33
N ALA A 331 -16.32 -12.43 -14.41
CA ALA A 331 -15.96 -12.73 -13.02
C ALA A 331 -16.13 -14.22 -12.72
N GLY A 332 -15.12 -15.01 -13.11
CA GLY A 332 -15.09 -16.45 -12.91
C GLY A 332 -14.65 -16.88 -11.51
N TRP A 333 -14.60 -18.20 -11.32
CA TRP A 333 -14.11 -18.84 -10.09
C TRP A 333 -12.68 -18.43 -9.72
N ASP A 334 -11.84 -18.12 -10.71
CA ASP A 334 -10.49 -17.61 -10.53
C ASP A 334 -10.46 -16.32 -9.72
N ILE A 335 -11.42 -15.41 -9.89
CA ILE A 335 -11.53 -14.19 -9.08
C ILE A 335 -11.90 -14.53 -7.64
N LEU A 336 -12.84 -15.46 -7.42
CA LEU A 336 -13.26 -15.88 -6.08
C LEU A 336 -12.09 -16.50 -5.31
N PHE A 337 -11.31 -17.39 -5.94
CA PHE A 337 -10.12 -17.97 -5.33
C PHE A 337 -9.02 -16.93 -5.10
N SER A 338 -8.86 -16.00 -6.04
CA SER A 338 -7.89 -14.92 -5.92
C SER A 338 -8.23 -13.96 -4.77
N ALA A 339 -9.52 -13.72 -4.49
CA ALA A 339 -9.94 -12.95 -3.32
C ALA A 339 -9.51 -13.61 -2.00
N VAL A 340 -9.52 -14.96 -1.94
CA VAL A 340 -9.02 -15.74 -0.79
C VAL A 340 -7.51 -15.57 -0.63
N LEU A 341 -6.74 -15.76 -1.71
CA LEU A 341 -5.27 -15.65 -1.68
C LEU A 341 -4.79 -14.22 -1.40
N GLU A 342 -5.51 -13.19 -1.88
CA GLU A 342 -5.18 -11.78 -1.63
C GLU A 342 -5.24 -11.44 -0.14
N ILE A 343 -6.21 -11.99 0.59
CA ILE A 343 -6.44 -11.68 2.00
C ILE A 343 -5.63 -12.57 2.93
N ILE A 344 -5.59 -13.87 2.67
CA ILE A 344 -4.91 -14.84 3.54
C ILE A 344 -3.40 -14.90 3.22
N GLY A 345 -3.00 -14.58 1.99
CA GLY A 345 -1.66 -14.80 1.46
C GLY A 345 -1.56 -16.09 0.64
N GLU A 346 -0.59 -16.15 -0.27
CA GLU A 346 -0.44 -17.24 -1.25
C GLU A 346 -0.30 -18.61 -0.57
N GLN A 347 0.61 -18.75 0.38
CA GLN A 347 0.93 -20.06 0.97
C GLN A 347 -0.23 -20.62 1.79
N GLU A 348 -0.75 -19.83 2.73
CA GLU A 348 -1.84 -20.25 3.61
C GLU A 348 -3.17 -20.36 2.84
N GLY A 349 -3.47 -19.41 1.95
CA GLY A 349 -4.65 -19.45 1.09
C GLY A 349 -4.66 -20.67 0.18
N ALA A 350 -3.53 -20.99 -0.47
CA ALA A 350 -3.41 -22.20 -1.28
C ALA A 350 -3.54 -23.48 -0.44
N ALA A 351 -3.04 -23.52 0.79
CA ALA A 351 -3.21 -24.67 1.68
C ALA A 351 -4.69 -24.89 2.04
N GLN A 352 -5.42 -23.82 2.39
CA GLN A 352 -6.85 -23.93 2.71
C GLN A 352 -7.69 -24.33 1.49
N LEU A 353 -7.37 -23.78 0.31
CA LEU A 353 -8.06 -24.17 -0.91
C LEU A 353 -7.72 -25.61 -1.36
N ARG A 354 -6.52 -26.14 -1.07
CA ARG A 354 -6.25 -27.58 -1.27
C ARG A 354 -7.12 -28.45 -0.38
N ALA A 355 -7.32 -28.07 0.88
CA ALA A 355 -8.22 -28.80 1.78
C ALA A 355 -9.67 -28.80 1.25
N VAL A 356 -10.10 -27.74 0.57
CA VAL A 356 -11.41 -27.71 -0.12
C VAL A 356 -11.52 -28.82 -1.17
N LEU A 357 -10.46 -29.10 -1.95
CA LEU A 357 -10.47 -30.19 -2.93
C LEU A 357 -10.62 -31.57 -2.28
N GLU A 358 -9.98 -31.78 -1.12
CA GLU A 358 -10.06 -33.04 -0.37
C GLU A 358 -11.45 -33.30 0.20
N THR A 359 -12.19 -32.23 0.53
CA THR A 359 -13.54 -32.30 1.12
C THR A 359 -14.67 -31.98 0.14
N ALA A 360 -14.37 -31.79 -1.15
CA ALA A 360 -15.34 -31.36 -2.15
C ALA A 360 -16.46 -32.40 -2.32
N SER A 361 -17.71 -31.95 -2.24
CA SER A 361 -18.87 -32.80 -2.50
C SER A 361 -19.14 -32.96 -4.00
N SER A 362 -20.09 -33.83 -4.37
CA SER A 362 -20.53 -33.92 -5.77
C SER A 362 -21.13 -32.62 -6.31
N GLU A 363 -21.72 -31.78 -5.45
CA GLU A 363 -22.26 -30.47 -5.81
C GLU A 363 -21.16 -29.48 -6.17
N ASP A 364 -19.95 -29.69 -5.66
CA ASP A 364 -18.79 -28.81 -5.85
C ASP A 364 -17.95 -29.18 -7.07
N ARG A 365 -18.38 -30.13 -7.90
CA ARG A 365 -17.55 -30.71 -8.97
C ARG A 365 -16.97 -29.66 -9.93
N GLU A 366 -17.77 -28.69 -10.37
CA GLU A 366 -17.29 -27.64 -11.27
C GLU A 366 -16.27 -26.74 -10.56
N MET A 367 -16.61 -26.27 -9.36
CA MET A 367 -15.71 -25.44 -8.54
C MET A 367 -14.39 -26.16 -8.28
N ALA A 368 -14.43 -27.45 -7.91
CA ALA A 368 -13.25 -28.27 -7.65
C ALA A 368 -12.35 -28.39 -8.89
N GLN A 369 -12.92 -28.65 -10.08
CA GLN A 369 -12.14 -28.73 -11.31
C GLN A 369 -11.47 -27.40 -11.66
N ARG A 370 -12.18 -26.28 -11.49
CA ARG A 370 -11.62 -24.94 -11.69
C ARG A 370 -10.55 -24.62 -10.66
N LEU A 371 -10.75 -25.05 -9.42
CA LEU A 371 -9.82 -24.81 -8.33
C LEU A 371 -8.51 -25.60 -8.50
N GLU A 372 -8.57 -26.84 -8.96
CA GLU A 372 -7.40 -27.64 -9.29
C GLU A 372 -6.54 -26.94 -10.36
N THR A 373 -7.16 -26.51 -11.47
CA THR A 373 -6.48 -25.77 -12.54
C THR A 373 -5.86 -24.45 -12.02
N PHE A 374 -6.58 -23.75 -11.13
CA PHE A 374 -6.10 -22.52 -10.52
C PHE A 374 -4.87 -22.77 -9.64
N LEU A 375 -4.93 -23.77 -8.75
CA LEU A 375 -3.83 -24.11 -7.83
C LEU A 375 -2.59 -24.63 -8.57
N GLU A 376 -2.76 -25.38 -9.67
CA GLU A 376 -1.65 -25.76 -10.54
C GLU A 376 -0.96 -24.52 -11.15
N SER A 377 -1.75 -23.55 -11.62
CA SER A 377 -1.22 -22.31 -12.16
C SER A 377 -0.48 -21.50 -11.10
N VAL A 378 -1.04 -21.33 -9.91
CA VAL A 378 -0.41 -20.63 -8.78
C VAL A 378 0.86 -21.35 -8.33
N GLY A 379 0.84 -22.68 -8.21
CA GLY A 379 2.01 -23.46 -7.84
C GLY A 379 3.17 -23.25 -8.82
N ARG A 380 2.88 -23.24 -10.12
CA ARG A 380 3.88 -23.06 -11.17
C ARG A 380 4.39 -21.62 -11.30
N ARG A 381 3.50 -20.63 -11.27
CA ARG A 381 3.81 -19.24 -11.65
C ARG A 381 3.82 -18.24 -10.50
N GLY A 382 3.32 -18.64 -9.34
CA GLY A 382 3.00 -17.72 -8.24
C GLY A 382 1.64 -17.07 -8.41
N PHE A 383 1.15 -16.54 -7.29
CA PHE A 383 -0.05 -15.73 -7.27
C PHE A 383 0.25 -14.35 -7.81
N LEU A 384 -0.65 -13.79 -8.62
CA LEU A 384 -0.56 -12.39 -9.06
C LEU A 384 -1.54 -11.57 -8.22
N PRO A 385 -1.05 -10.71 -7.30
CA PRO A 385 -1.91 -9.84 -6.51
C PRO A 385 -2.74 -8.93 -7.40
N ARG A 386 -3.91 -8.51 -6.92
CA ARG A 386 -4.88 -7.71 -7.68
C ARG A 386 -4.22 -6.48 -8.33
N LYS A 387 -3.44 -5.69 -7.56
CA LYS A 387 -2.71 -4.51 -8.06
C LYS A 387 -1.84 -4.85 -9.28
N LEU A 388 -1.01 -5.89 -9.18
CA LEU A 388 -0.10 -6.33 -10.24
C LEU A 388 -0.85 -6.87 -11.47
N PHE A 389 -1.91 -7.65 -11.25
CA PHE A 389 -2.74 -8.20 -12.33
C PHE A 389 -3.37 -7.09 -13.16
N PHE A 390 -4.01 -6.10 -12.52
CA PHE A 390 -4.67 -5.00 -13.22
C PHE A 390 -3.68 -4.01 -13.84
N ALA A 391 -2.52 -3.78 -13.21
CA ALA A 391 -1.42 -3.04 -13.84
C ALA A 391 -0.99 -3.68 -15.17
N ALA A 392 -0.72 -4.99 -15.17
CA ALA A 392 -0.34 -5.70 -16.38
C ALA A 392 -1.48 -5.74 -17.41
N LYS A 393 -2.73 -5.94 -16.98
CA LYS A 393 -3.92 -5.91 -17.84
C LYS A 393 -4.06 -4.55 -18.53
N ARG A 394 -3.86 -3.44 -17.81
CA ARG A 394 -3.93 -2.08 -18.36
C ARG A 394 -2.83 -1.85 -19.40
N PHE A 395 -1.59 -2.22 -19.09
CA PHE A 395 -0.48 -2.11 -20.06
C PHE A 395 -0.80 -2.88 -21.35
N ARG A 396 -1.26 -4.13 -21.24
CA ARG A 396 -1.64 -4.95 -22.40
C ARG A 396 -2.82 -4.39 -23.20
N ARG A 397 -3.75 -3.68 -22.56
CA ARG A 397 -4.82 -2.99 -23.28
C ARG A 397 -4.23 -1.86 -24.11
N TRP A 398 -3.38 -1.04 -23.52
CA TRP A 398 -2.70 0.03 -24.24
C TRP A 398 -1.82 -0.49 -25.38
N ASP A 399 -1.01 -1.54 -25.15
CA ASP A 399 -0.11 -2.15 -26.14
C ASP A 399 -0.90 -2.72 -27.34
N ARG A 400 -2.10 -3.28 -27.11
CA ARG A 400 -3.01 -3.71 -28.20
C ARG A 400 -3.59 -2.55 -29.00
N LEU A 401 -3.83 -1.40 -28.37
CA LEU A 401 -4.33 -0.20 -29.04
C LEU A 401 -3.21 0.54 -29.79
N ASN A 402 -1.95 0.24 -29.49
CA ASN A 402 -0.78 0.87 -30.10
C ASN A 402 0.29 -0.18 -30.48
N PRO A 403 -0.01 -1.11 -31.41
CA PRO A 403 0.86 -2.25 -31.72
C PRO A 403 2.21 -1.86 -32.33
N ASP A 404 2.29 -0.70 -32.98
CA ASP A 404 3.51 -0.17 -33.61
C ASP A 404 4.32 0.74 -32.68
N ALA A 405 3.99 0.75 -31.38
CA ALA A 405 4.70 1.57 -30.40
C ALA A 405 6.18 1.19 -30.32
N LYS A 406 7.06 2.18 -30.49
CA LYS A 406 8.51 2.01 -30.30
C LYS A 406 8.87 1.68 -28.84
N PRO A 407 10.06 1.15 -28.55
CA PRO A 407 10.49 0.79 -27.20
C PRO A 407 10.38 1.94 -26.17
N THR A 408 10.68 3.17 -26.57
CA THR A 408 10.61 4.34 -25.67
C THR A 408 9.19 4.65 -25.18
N PRO A 409 8.16 4.85 -26.03
CA PRO A 409 6.77 4.97 -25.58
C PRO A 409 6.27 3.79 -24.73
N ARG A 410 6.70 2.56 -25.06
CA ARG A 410 6.37 1.36 -24.28
C ARG A 410 6.99 1.43 -22.88
N ALA A 411 8.25 1.86 -22.74
CA ALA A 411 8.87 2.07 -21.43
C ALA A 411 8.26 3.22 -20.63
N GLN A 412 7.88 4.33 -21.27
CA GLN A 412 7.15 5.43 -20.63
C GLN A 412 5.86 4.92 -19.99
N THR A 413 5.03 4.24 -20.78
CA THR A 413 3.76 3.68 -20.31
C THR A 413 3.97 2.61 -19.23
N LEU A 414 5.01 1.78 -19.36
CA LEU A 414 5.36 0.77 -18.37
C LEU A 414 5.70 1.42 -17.02
N HIS A 415 6.52 2.47 -17.03
CA HIS A 415 6.91 3.21 -15.82
C HIS A 415 5.71 3.93 -15.20
N GLU A 416 4.93 4.67 -15.99
CA GLU A 416 3.71 5.35 -15.52
C GLU A 416 2.74 4.39 -14.82
N ILE A 417 2.52 3.21 -15.39
CA ILE A 417 1.65 2.19 -14.78
C ILE A 417 2.27 1.61 -13.51
N PHE A 418 3.58 1.36 -13.50
CA PHE A 418 4.28 0.85 -12.32
C PHE A 418 4.11 1.79 -11.12
N GLU A 419 4.28 3.09 -11.33
CA GLU A 419 4.08 4.15 -10.32
C GLU A 419 2.60 4.30 -9.95
N THR A 420 1.70 4.39 -10.94
CA THR A 420 0.26 4.64 -10.71
C THR A 420 -0.40 3.54 -9.85
N TYR A 421 0.00 2.28 -10.03
CA TYR A 421 -0.52 1.15 -9.25
C TYR A 421 0.28 0.90 -7.97
N ASP A 422 1.38 1.63 -7.78
CA ASP A 422 2.34 1.42 -6.72
C ASP A 422 2.76 -0.05 -6.61
N VAL A 423 3.28 -0.58 -7.73
CA VAL A 423 3.79 -1.95 -7.79
C VAL A 423 5.06 -2.08 -6.93
N GLY A 424 5.76 -0.96 -6.67
CA GLY A 424 6.92 -0.90 -5.80
C GLY A 424 6.62 -1.34 -4.36
N GLU A 425 5.52 -0.86 -3.78
CA GLU A 425 5.06 -1.27 -2.44
C GLU A 425 4.88 -2.79 -2.28
N LEU A 426 4.51 -3.50 -3.36
CA LEU A 426 4.31 -4.95 -3.30
C LEU A 426 5.59 -5.71 -3.00
N ARG A 427 6.78 -5.13 -3.22
CA ARG A 427 8.09 -5.79 -3.03
C ARG A 427 8.27 -6.37 -1.62
N ALA A 428 7.64 -5.78 -0.59
CA ALA A 428 7.73 -6.26 0.77
C ALA A 428 7.07 -7.64 0.98
N ALA A 429 5.95 -7.90 0.29
CA ALA A 429 5.22 -9.17 0.36
C ALA A 429 5.53 -10.10 -0.83
N TYR A 430 5.89 -9.53 -1.98
CA TYR A 430 6.16 -10.20 -3.25
C TYR A 430 7.47 -9.66 -3.83
N PRO A 431 8.63 -10.16 -3.38
CA PRO A 431 9.95 -9.71 -3.81
C PRO A 431 10.15 -9.72 -5.34
N GLU A 432 9.43 -10.59 -6.03
CA GLU A 432 9.43 -10.77 -7.48
C GLU A 432 8.56 -9.78 -8.25
N ALA A 433 7.78 -8.92 -7.60
CA ALA A 433 6.73 -8.10 -8.22
C ALA A 433 7.20 -7.32 -9.46
N ARG A 434 8.41 -6.73 -9.42
CA ARG A 434 8.99 -6.01 -10.57
C ARG A 434 9.28 -6.94 -11.74
N ALA A 435 10.00 -8.04 -11.49
CA ALA A 435 10.34 -9.00 -12.54
C ALA A 435 9.08 -9.64 -13.12
N ARG A 436 8.09 -9.96 -12.28
CA ARG A 436 6.78 -10.44 -12.69
C ARG A 436 6.05 -9.41 -13.54
N PHE A 437 6.03 -8.14 -13.17
CA PHE A 437 5.40 -7.08 -13.96
C PHE A 437 5.98 -6.99 -15.37
N PHE A 438 7.31 -6.99 -15.50
CA PHE A 438 7.98 -6.98 -16.81
C PHE A 438 7.67 -8.25 -17.63
N ARG A 439 7.69 -9.42 -16.97
CA ARG A 439 7.35 -10.71 -17.59
C ARG A 439 5.92 -10.74 -18.14
N GLU A 440 4.98 -10.15 -17.41
CA GLU A 440 3.57 -10.07 -17.79
C GLU A 440 3.28 -8.95 -18.80
N THR A 441 4.21 -8.04 -19.07
CA THR A 441 4.01 -6.88 -19.96
C THR A 441 4.89 -6.96 -21.19
N VAL A 442 6.05 -6.29 -21.18
CA VAL A 442 6.94 -6.12 -22.32
C VAL A 442 7.57 -7.44 -22.78
N PHE A 443 7.78 -8.38 -21.86
CA PHE A 443 8.29 -9.72 -22.18
C PHE A 443 7.20 -10.78 -22.33
N ARG A 444 5.92 -10.39 -22.42
CA ARG A 444 4.82 -11.35 -22.52
C ARG A 444 5.02 -12.33 -23.69
N ASN A 445 5.46 -11.79 -24.82
CA ASN A 445 5.72 -12.52 -26.08
C ASN A 445 7.22 -12.72 -26.34
N ALA A 446 8.07 -12.69 -25.30
CA ALA A 446 9.49 -12.99 -25.42
C ALA A 446 9.70 -14.43 -25.94
N SER A 447 10.89 -14.70 -26.49
CA SER A 447 11.28 -16.05 -26.88
C SER A 447 11.19 -17.02 -25.69
N ASP A 448 10.90 -18.30 -25.96
CA ASP A 448 10.74 -19.32 -24.91
C ASP A 448 11.96 -19.37 -23.98
N VAL A 449 13.17 -19.25 -24.53
CA VAL A 449 14.43 -19.27 -23.75
C VAL A 449 14.53 -18.08 -22.80
N LEU A 450 14.20 -16.86 -23.26
CA LEU A 450 14.18 -15.67 -22.40
C LEU A 450 13.06 -15.75 -21.36
N ALA A 451 11.88 -16.22 -21.76
CA ALA A 451 10.75 -16.41 -20.87
C ALA A 451 11.07 -17.40 -19.75
N GLU A 452 11.63 -18.58 -20.07
CA GLU A 452 12.04 -19.59 -19.08
C GLU A 452 13.12 -19.05 -18.13
N GLY A 453 14.10 -18.32 -18.66
CA GLY A 453 15.12 -17.67 -17.85
C GLY A 453 14.56 -16.65 -16.86
N LEU A 454 13.62 -15.80 -17.32
CA LEU A 454 12.94 -14.84 -16.44
C LEU A 454 12.06 -15.54 -15.41
N GLU A 455 11.34 -16.61 -15.77
CA GLU A 455 10.54 -17.40 -14.80
C GLU A 455 11.44 -18.05 -13.74
N SER A 456 12.65 -18.49 -14.09
CA SER A 456 13.64 -18.99 -13.13
C SER A 456 14.07 -17.90 -12.13
N VAL A 457 14.38 -16.69 -12.62
CA VAL A 457 14.72 -15.54 -11.78
C VAL A 457 13.55 -15.18 -10.85
N ILE A 458 12.33 -15.09 -11.39
CA ILE A 458 11.10 -14.80 -10.63
C ILE A 458 10.87 -15.85 -9.54
N SER A 459 11.05 -17.14 -9.87
CA SER A 459 10.86 -18.22 -8.90
C SER A 459 11.86 -18.13 -7.74
N ARG A 460 13.13 -17.81 -8.02
CA ARG A 460 14.18 -17.63 -7.00
C ARG A 460 13.94 -16.41 -6.10
N LEU A 461 13.44 -15.31 -6.67
CA LEU A 461 13.03 -14.14 -5.86
C LEU A 461 11.89 -14.52 -4.92
N ARG A 462 10.88 -15.23 -5.42
CA ARG A 462 9.71 -15.66 -4.66
C ARG A 462 10.07 -16.64 -3.53
N SER A 463 10.99 -17.58 -3.77
CA SER A 463 11.46 -18.52 -2.75
C SER A 463 12.42 -17.88 -1.73
N GLY A 464 12.95 -16.70 -2.03
CA GLY A 464 14.00 -16.04 -1.24
C GLY A 464 15.42 -16.54 -1.53
N ASP A 465 15.61 -17.39 -2.54
CA ASP A 465 16.92 -17.89 -2.98
C ASP A 465 17.74 -16.84 -3.77
N LEU A 466 17.10 -15.74 -4.15
CA LEU A 466 17.74 -14.56 -4.75
C LEU A 466 17.24 -13.34 -3.99
N ALA A 467 18.15 -12.52 -3.46
CA ALA A 467 17.76 -11.26 -2.86
C ALA A 467 17.35 -10.26 -3.96
N PRO A 468 16.36 -9.39 -3.72
CA PRO A 468 15.95 -8.40 -4.72
C PRO A 468 17.07 -7.48 -5.24
N ASP A 469 18.07 -7.19 -4.41
CA ASP A 469 19.23 -6.35 -4.80
C ASP A 469 20.22 -7.11 -5.72
N GLU A 470 20.11 -8.44 -5.80
CA GLU A 470 20.88 -9.29 -6.71
C GLU A 470 20.21 -9.47 -8.09
N LEU A 471 19.00 -8.91 -8.29
CA LEU A 471 18.26 -9.00 -9.55
C LEU A 471 19.08 -8.50 -10.75
N SER A 472 19.83 -7.41 -10.59
CA SER A 472 20.69 -6.87 -11.65
C SER A 472 21.75 -7.89 -12.10
N ALA A 473 22.36 -8.61 -11.17
CA ALA A 473 23.36 -9.62 -11.47
C ALA A 473 22.73 -10.83 -12.16
N ALA A 474 21.60 -11.32 -11.63
CA ALA A 474 20.88 -12.46 -12.21
C ALA A 474 20.41 -12.20 -13.65
N VAL A 475 19.93 -10.99 -13.95
CA VAL A 475 19.53 -10.59 -15.32
C VAL A 475 20.75 -10.48 -16.24
N SER A 476 21.88 -9.97 -15.73
CA SER A 476 23.13 -9.87 -16.51
C SER A 476 23.67 -11.25 -16.88
N ASP A 477 23.62 -12.20 -15.95
CA ASP A 477 23.99 -13.59 -16.18
C ASP A 477 23.06 -14.27 -17.18
N LEU A 478 21.73 -14.08 -17.03
CA LEU A 478 20.75 -14.59 -17.98
C LEU A 478 21.06 -14.10 -19.40
N ARG A 479 21.31 -12.79 -19.54
CA ARG A 479 21.62 -12.17 -20.82
C ARG A 479 22.92 -12.68 -21.45
N ALA A 480 23.96 -12.97 -20.66
CA ALA A 480 25.25 -13.44 -21.17
C ALA A 480 25.15 -14.77 -21.95
N HIS A 481 24.10 -15.56 -21.71
CA HIS A 481 23.88 -16.86 -22.33
C HIS A 481 22.86 -16.80 -23.49
N LEU A 482 22.35 -15.62 -23.84
CA LEU A 482 21.28 -15.44 -24.82
C LEU A 482 21.69 -14.51 -25.97
N SER A 483 21.18 -14.82 -27.17
CA SER A 483 21.23 -13.90 -28.31
C SER A 483 19.93 -13.11 -28.35
N LEU A 484 19.95 -11.87 -27.86
CA LEU A 484 18.76 -11.03 -27.69
C LEU A 484 18.60 -10.00 -28.81
N GLY A 485 17.36 -9.64 -29.10
CA GLY A 485 17.05 -8.50 -29.96
C GLY A 485 17.27 -7.16 -29.24
N ALA A 486 17.33 -6.06 -30.00
CA ALA A 486 17.54 -4.73 -29.43
C ALA A 486 16.44 -4.33 -28.42
N ASP A 487 15.19 -4.71 -28.67
CA ASP A 487 14.06 -4.43 -27.79
C ASP A 487 14.15 -5.20 -26.47
N ASP A 488 14.52 -6.49 -26.51
CA ASP A 488 14.68 -7.31 -25.31
C ASP A 488 15.82 -6.77 -24.43
N ASP A 489 16.96 -6.44 -25.04
CA ASP A 489 18.09 -5.81 -24.35
C ASP A 489 17.70 -4.48 -23.69
N TYR A 490 16.92 -3.66 -24.40
CA TYR A 490 16.44 -2.37 -23.92
C TYR A 490 15.55 -2.50 -22.67
N PHE A 491 14.67 -3.50 -22.62
CA PHE A 491 13.81 -3.73 -21.46
C PHE A 491 14.51 -4.47 -20.32
N LEU A 492 15.48 -5.34 -20.60
CA LEU A 492 16.25 -6.03 -19.55
C LEU A 492 17.10 -5.02 -18.77
N ALA A 493 17.69 -4.03 -19.45
CA ALA A 493 18.36 -2.92 -18.78
C ALA A 493 17.45 -2.23 -17.76
N ARG A 494 16.22 -1.90 -18.16
CA ARG A 494 15.24 -1.23 -17.28
C ARG A 494 14.69 -2.14 -16.20
N LEU A 495 14.62 -3.45 -16.43
CA LEU A 495 14.32 -4.42 -15.38
C LEU A 495 15.40 -4.39 -14.30
N SER A 496 16.68 -4.46 -14.70
CA SER A 496 17.85 -4.46 -13.81
C SER A 496 18.07 -3.15 -13.07
N TYR A 497 17.81 -2.02 -13.73
CA TYR A 497 18.17 -0.68 -13.23
C TYR A 497 16.93 0.22 -13.23
N PRO A 498 16.20 0.31 -12.10
CA PRO A 498 14.92 1.01 -12.03
C PRO A 498 14.97 2.52 -12.29
N TYR A 499 16.12 3.15 -12.06
CA TYR A 499 16.31 4.58 -12.26
C TYR A 499 16.45 4.99 -13.73
N LEU A 500 16.63 4.03 -14.65
CA LEU A 500 16.78 4.32 -16.07
C LEU A 500 15.49 4.89 -16.64
N ARG A 501 15.60 6.05 -17.25
CA ARG A 501 14.51 6.71 -17.96
C ARG A 501 14.26 6.05 -19.31
N PRO A 502 13.05 6.20 -19.88
CA PRO A 502 12.76 5.69 -21.23
C PRO A 502 13.68 6.26 -22.33
N GLU A 503 14.17 7.48 -22.17
CA GLU A 503 15.08 8.13 -23.11
C GLU A 503 16.57 7.73 -22.94
N ASP A 504 16.93 7.10 -21.82
CA ASP A 504 18.33 6.76 -21.55
C ASP A 504 18.86 5.71 -22.52
N GLU A 505 19.94 6.07 -23.24
CA GLU A 505 20.65 5.15 -24.12
C GLU A 505 21.62 4.28 -23.31
N VAL A 506 21.26 3.01 -23.18
CA VAL A 506 22.02 2.00 -22.44
C VAL A 506 22.49 0.90 -23.37
N GLN A 507 23.77 0.57 -23.26
CA GLN A 507 24.38 -0.55 -23.97
C GLN A 507 25.08 -1.44 -22.96
N TYR A 508 25.01 -2.75 -23.14
CA TYR A 508 25.83 -3.67 -22.35
C TYR A 508 27.04 -4.12 -23.15
N VAL A 509 28.22 -4.08 -22.53
CA VAL A 509 29.48 -4.50 -23.15
C VAL A 509 30.03 -5.71 -22.42
N ALA A 510 30.40 -6.76 -23.15
CA ALA A 510 31.07 -7.91 -22.58
C ALA A 510 32.49 -7.51 -22.09
N ALA A 511 32.74 -7.67 -20.79
CA ALA A 511 34.04 -7.53 -20.18
C ALA A 511 34.71 -8.90 -20.12
N ALA A 512 35.85 -9.05 -20.80
CA ALA A 512 36.71 -10.22 -20.65
C ALA A 512 37.73 -9.95 -19.52
N ALA A 513 37.30 -10.15 -18.28
CA ALA A 513 38.20 -10.08 -17.12
C ALA A 513 38.24 -11.44 -16.41
N GLY A 514 39.33 -12.19 -16.57
CA GLY A 514 39.65 -13.32 -15.69
C GLY A 514 38.88 -14.63 -15.90
N GLY A 515 38.28 -14.87 -17.08
CA GLY A 515 37.68 -16.16 -17.43
C GLY A 515 36.16 -16.26 -17.25
N THR A 516 35.54 -15.30 -16.59
CA THR A 516 34.08 -15.11 -16.57
C THR A 516 33.71 -13.94 -17.50
N GLN A 517 32.79 -14.17 -18.44
CA GLN A 517 32.19 -13.07 -19.21
C GLN A 517 31.24 -12.30 -18.30
N GLN A 518 31.63 -11.12 -17.85
CA GLN A 518 30.72 -10.22 -17.13
C GLN A 518 30.19 -9.17 -18.09
N SER A 519 28.87 -8.98 -18.13
CA SER A 519 28.26 -7.95 -18.95
C SER A 519 28.18 -6.63 -18.17
N GLU A 520 28.82 -5.59 -18.70
CA GLU A 520 28.94 -4.29 -18.04
C GLU A 520 27.96 -3.28 -18.65
N MET A 521 27.17 -2.60 -17.82
CA MET A 521 26.21 -1.59 -18.26
C MET A 521 26.92 -0.27 -18.60
N VAL A 522 26.62 0.29 -19.76
CA VAL A 522 27.14 1.57 -20.27
C VAL A 522 25.99 2.54 -20.46
N VAL A 523 26.04 3.67 -19.76
CA VAL A 523 25.06 4.76 -19.87
C VAL A 523 25.65 5.88 -20.73
N THR A 524 24.91 6.35 -21.73
CA THR A 524 25.31 7.50 -22.55
C THR A 524 24.61 8.76 -22.06
N LEU A 525 25.38 9.82 -21.81
CA LEU A 525 24.92 11.12 -21.29
C LEU A 525 25.52 12.25 -22.14
N GLU A 526 24.95 13.45 -22.06
CA GLU A 526 25.48 14.67 -22.69
C GLU A 526 26.25 15.53 -21.66
N ASP A 527 27.41 16.06 -22.06
CA ASP A 527 28.16 17.02 -21.26
C ASP A 527 27.51 18.42 -21.31
N GLY A 528 28.01 19.37 -20.51
CA GLY A 528 27.48 20.74 -20.47
C GLY A 528 27.55 21.52 -21.79
N ASP A 529 28.26 20.99 -22.80
CA ASP A 529 28.36 21.55 -24.15
C ASP A 529 27.52 20.74 -25.17
N GLY A 530 26.73 19.75 -24.72
CA GLY A 530 25.90 18.89 -25.57
C GLY A 530 26.66 17.74 -26.25
N ASN A 531 27.90 17.45 -25.85
CA ASN A 531 28.66 16.35 -26.45
C ASN A 531 28.38 15.03 -25.74
N PRO A 532 28.13 13.93 -26.46
CA PRO A 532 27.87 12.64 -25.85
C PRO A 532 29.14 12.03 -25.24
N PHE A 533 28.98 11.46 -24.05
CA PHE A 533 29.99 10.64 -23.38
C PHE A 533 29.33 9.46 -22.68
N ARG A 534 30.12 8.42 -22.39
CA ARG A 534 29.67 7.15 -21.82
C ARG A 534 30.24 6.94 -20.44
N ILE A 535 29.42 6.52 -19.48
CA ILE A 535 29.85 6.09 -18.15
C ILE A 535 29.70 4.57 -18.02
N ARG A 536 30.77 3.91 -17.56
CA ARG A 536 30.80 2.45 -17.28
C ARG A 536 31.96 2.09 -16.36
N HIS A 537 31.99 0.87 -15.83
CA HIS A 537 33.20 0.38 -15.18
C HIS A 537 34.37 0.23 -16.18
N ALA A 538 35.60 0.28 -15.67
CA ALA A 538 36.80 0.05 -16.46
C ALA A 538 36.89 -1.42 -16.89
N LEU A 539 37.02 -1.68 -18.20
CA LEU A 539 36.95 -3.03 -18.78
C LEU A 539 38.32 -3.72 -18.88
N SER A 540 39.41 -2.99 -18.65
CA SER A 540 40.77 -3.54 -18.78
C SER A 540 41.77 -2.87 -17.85
N ALA A 541 42.84 -3.59 -17.50
CA ALA A 541 43.97 -3.03 -16.76
C ALA A 541 44.60 -1.82 -17.47
N LYS A 542 44.51 -1.75 -18.82
CA LYS A 542 44.96 -0.59 -19.60
C LYS A 542 44.13 0.66 -19.33
N GLU A 543 42.82 0.52 -19.12
CA GLU A 543 41.93 1.62 -18.73
C GLU A 543 42.19 2.08 -17.30
N VAL A 544 42.35 1.15 -16.36
CA VAL A 544 42.74 1.46 -14.98
C VAL A 544 44.07 2.22 -14.96
N GLY A 545 45.06 1.79 -15.75
CA GLY A 545 46.32 2.50 -15.91
C GLY A 545 46.19 3.90 -16.53
N ARG A 546 45.26 4.11 -17.48
CA ARG A 546 44.94 5.44 -18.04
C ARG A 546 44.30 6.34 -16.99
N LEU A 547 43.35 5.82 -16.21
CA LEU A 547 42.71 6.55 -15.11
C LEU A 547 43.74 6.93 -14.03
N HIS A 548 44.66 6.03 -13.68
CA HIS A 548 45.76 6.31 -12.76
C HIS A 548 46.62 7.49 -13.24
N ARG A 549 47.01 7.50 -14.53
CA ARG A 549 47.75 8.64 -15.11
C ARG A 549 46.94 9.94 -15.07
N LEU A 550 45.62 9.86 -15.25
CA LEU A 550 44.76 11.03 -15.18
C LEU A 550 44.78 11.65 -13.77
N PHE A 551 44.67 10.85 -12.71
CA PHE A 551 44.82 11.31 -11.32
C PHE A 551 46.18 11.97 -11.08
N LEU A 552 47.27 11.35 -11.54
CA LEU A 552 48.62 11.93 -11.41
C LEU A 552 48.77 13.26 -12.16
N SER A 553 48.21 13.37 -13.36
CA SER A 553 48.23 14.61 -14.15
C SER A 553 47.45 15.75 -13.47
N ALA A 554 46.40 15.41 -12.72
CA ALA A 554 45.64 16.33 -11.88
C ALA A 554 46.32 16.62 -10.53
N LYS A 555 47.57 16.17 -10.33
CA LYS A 555 48.35 16.28 -9.08
C LYS A 555 47.67 15.62 -7.87
N LEU A 556 46.84 14.61 -8.11
CA LEU A 556 46.22 13.79 -7.07
C LEU A 556 47.01 12.50 -6.89
N GLN A 557 47.72 12.37 -5.77
CA GLN A 557 48.35 11.11 -5.39
C GLN A 557 47.26 10.10 -5.02
N VAL A 558 47.26 8.93 -5.67
CA VAL A 558 46.29 7.84 -5.48
C VAL A 558 47.03 6.52 -5.35
N GLN A 559 46.46 5.60 -4.57
CA GLN A 559 46.92 4.22 -4.49
C GLN A 559 45.73 3.33 -4.81
N PHE A 560 45.86 2.52 -5.85
CA PHE A 560 44.82 1.58 -6.24
C PHE A 560 45.06 0.25 -5.54
N ARG A 561 44.01 -0.30 -4.95
CA ARG A 561 44.03 -1.59 -4.29
C ARG A 561 43.16 -2.61 -5.05
N PRO A 562 43.37 -3.92 -4.85
CA PRO A 562 42.58 -4.96 -5.52
C PRO A 562 41.07 -4.86 -5.27
N GLU A 563 40.67 -4.32 -4.12
CA GLU A 563 39.27 -4.18 -3.71
C GLU A 563 38.57 -3.00 -4.40
N HIS A 564 39.33 -2.11 -5.04
CA HIS A 564 38.79 -0.93 -5.69
C HIS A 564 38.07 -1.28 -7.00
N ARG A 565 36.87 -0.74 -7.14
CA ARG A 565 36.11 -0.67 -8.39
C ARG A 565 36.35 0.68 -9.05
N PHE A 566 36.36 0.70 -10.38
CA PHE A 566 36.70 1.89 -11.17
C PHE A 566 35.56 2.24 -12.12
N LEU A 567 34.98 3.43 -11.96
CA LEU A 567 33.98 3.98 -12.87
C LEU A 567 34.64 5.04 -13.75
N VAL A 568 34.46 4.95 -15.07
CA VAL A 568 35.13 5.81 -16.05
C VAL A 568 34.13 6.52 -16.95
N ALA A 569 34.44 7.77 -17.30
CA ALA A 569 33.74 8.55 -18.32
C ALA A 569 34.60 8.58 -19.60
N ILE A 570 33.99 8.23 -20.73
CA ILE A 570 34.67 8.08 -22.02
C ILE A 570 33.93 8.92 -23.08
N SER A 571 34.65 9.81 -23.77
CA SER A 571 34.07 10.59 -24.88
C SER A 571 33.63 9.69 -26.03
N GLU A 572 32.77 10.16 -26.93
CA GLU A 572 32.44 9.48 -28.19
C GLU A 572 33.67 8.95 -28.97
N ARG A 573 34.79 9.71 -28.97
CA ARG A 573 36.05 9.33 -29.62
C ARG A 573 36.88 8.25 -28.88
N GLY A 574 36.36 7.67 -27.80
CA GLY A 574 37.04 6.64 -27.01
C GLY A 574 38.11 7.15 -26.01
N ASN A 575 38.21 8.47 -25.80
CA ASN A 575 39.14 9.05 -24.83
C ASN A 575 38.59 8.99 -23.41
N LEU A 576 39.42 8.64 -22.44
CA LEU A 576 39.08 8.68 -21.02
C LEU A 576 39.10 10.14 -20.54
N ILE A 577 37.93 10.70 -20.27
CA ILE A 577 37.74 12.12 -19.93
C ILE A 577 37.48 12.35 -18.42
N GLY A 578 37.20 11.29 -17.68
CA GLY A 578 37.09 11.33 -16.23
C GLY A 578 36.97 9.94 -15.62
N GLY A 579 36.97 9.87 -14.29
CA GLY A 579 36.65 8.65 -13.57
C GLY A 579 36.80 8.79 -12.06
N LEU A 580 36.31 7.80 -11.35
CA LEU A 580 36.39 7.66 -9.90
C LEU A 580 36.76 6.22 -9.54
N PHE A 581 37.18 6.02 -8.30
CA PHE A 581 37.32 4.69 -7.73
C PHE A 581 36.73 4.64 -6.32
N TYR A 582 36.20 3.48 -5.97
CA TYR A 582 35.46 3.27 -4.75
C TYR A 582 35.58 1.81 -4.29
N GLU A 583 35.31 1.58 -3.02
CA GLU A 583 35.24 0.27 -2.38
C GLU A 583 33.82 0.07 -1.84
N GLU A 584 33.26 -1.12 -2.05
CA GLU A 584 31.98 -1.51 -1.45
C GLU A 584 32.25 -2.25 -0.14
N GLN A 585 31.43 -1.98 0.88
CA GLN A 585 31.44 -2.65 2.17
C GLN A 585 30.08 -3.36 2.34
N PRO A 586 29.94 -4.59 1.80
CA PRO A 586 28.65 -5.28 1.73
C PRO A 586 28.01 -5.48 3.10
N GLU A 587 28.80 -5.85 4.12
CA GLU A 587 28.32 -6.06 5.49
C GLU A 587 27.68 -4.79 6.09
N ALA A 588 28.28 -3.64 5.80
CA ALA A 588 27.81 -2.35 6.28
C ALA A 588 26.74 -1.71 5.37
N HIS A 589 26.37 -2.36 4.25
CA HIS A 589 25.50 -1.81 3.21
C HIS A 589 25.93 -0.39 2.82
N SER A 590 27.24 -0.17 2.67
CA SER A 590 27.80 1.14 2.40
C SER A 590 28.92 1.05 1.38
N ALA A 591 29.26 2.19 0.78
CA ALA A 591 30.42 2.30 -0.10
C ALA A 591 31.28 3.50 0.29
N HIS A 592 32.58 3.40 0.03
CA HIS A 592 33.53 4.48 0.20
C HIS A 592 34.10 4.89 -1.16
N MET A 593 33.80 6.11 -1.60
CA MET A 593 34.44 6.71 -2.78
C MET A 593 35.68 7.48 -2.34
N ASP A 594 36.86 7.02 -2.76
CA ASP A 594 38.13 7.63 -2.41
C ASP A 594 38.33 8.98 -3.11
N LYS A 595 38.39 8.96 -4.45
CA LYS A 595 38.61 10.18 -5.26
C LYS A 595 37.93 10.10 -6.63
N ILE A 596 37.66 11.30 -7.15
CA ILE A 596 37.15 11.54 -8.51
C ILE A 596 38.08 12.50 -9.26
N VAL A 597 38.25 12.31 -10.56
CA VAL A 597 39.03 13.18 -11.43
C VAL A 597 38.32 13.39 -12.78
N VAL A 598 38.45 14.60 -13.31
CA VAL A 598 38.01 14.97 -14.66
C VAL A 598 39.18 15.64 -15.38
N ALA A 599 39.40 15.26 -16.63
CA ALA A 599 40.45 15.82 -17.48
C ALA A 599 40.26 17.33 -17.65
N GLN A 600 41.35 18.09 -17.64
CA GLN A 600 41.33 19.55 -17.56
C GLN A 600 40.46 20.21 -18.64
N GLY A 601 40.49 19.71 -19.87
CA GLY A 601 39.68 20.23 -20.99
C GLY A 601 38.18 19.95 -20.88
N PHE A 602 37.76 19.14 -19.92
CA PHE A 602 36.38 18.71 -19.71
C PHE A 602 35.84 19.10 -18.31
N GLN A 603 36.60 19.88 -17.54
CA GLN A 603 36.14 20.40 -16.26
C GLN A 603 35.00 21.41 -16.46
N SER A 604 34.13 21.53 -15.45
CA SER A 604 32.94 22.39 -15.47
C SER A 604 31.87 22.03 -16.52
N ARG A 605 31.95 20.84 -17.13
CA ARG A 605 30.95 20.33 -18.08
C ARG A 605 29.98 19.29 -17.49
N GLY A 606 29.80 19.27 -16.18
CA GLY A 606 28.89 18.33 -15.50
C GLY A 606 29.40 16.89 -15.33
N ILE A 607 30.53 16.49 -15.93
CA ILE A 607 31.03 15.09 -15.90
C ILE A 607 31.24 14.53 -14.49
N ALA A 608 31.81 15.33 -13.58
CA ALA A 608 32.05 14.88 -12.20
C ALA A 608 30.73 14.61 -11.46
N GLY A 609 29.72 15.45 -11.69
CA GLY A 609 28.38 15.27 -11.15
C GLY A 609 27.72 14.02 -11.71
N ALA A 610 27.79 13.83 -13.03
CA ALA A 610 27.26 12.66 -13.72
C ALA A 610 27.90 11.34 -13.23
N LEU A 611 29.21 11.31 -13.01
CA LEU A 611 29.90 10.15 -12.43
C LEU A 611 29.43 9.81 -11.01
N ILE A 612 29.21 10.82 -10.16
CA ILE A 612 28.72 10.61 -8.80
C ILE A 612 27.27 10.15 -8.82
N GLU A 613 26.42 10.76 -9.67
CA GLU A 613 25.02 10.36 -9.78
C GLU A 613 24.89 8.93 -10.30
N GLU A 614 25.66 8.57 -11.32
CA GLU A 614 25.68 7.21 -11.85
C GLU A 614 26.20 6.20 -10.82
N LEU A 615 27.26 6.55 -10.05
CA LEU A 615 27.71 5.72 -8.93
C LEU A 615 26.60 5.55 -7.89
N ARG A 616 25.90 6.64 -7.54
CA ARG A 616 24.80 6.64 -6.58
C ARG A 616 23.69 5.68 -7.01
N ASN A 617 23.27 5.77 -8.26
CA ASN A 617 22.20 4.96 -8.83
C ASN A 617 22.57 3.46 -8.84
N ARG A 618 23.81 3.14 -9.21
CA ARG A 618 24.32 1.76 -9.16
C ARG A 618 24.37 1.22 -7.73
N LEU A 619 24.87 2.02 -6.78
CA LEU A 619 24.94 1.63 -5.37
C LEU A 619 23.55 1.42 -4.75
N ARG A 620 22.58 2.29 -5.05
CA ARG A 620 21.17 2.09 -4.65
C ARG A 620 20.61 0.77 -5.18
N THR A 621 20.88 0.47 -6.44
CA THR A 621 20.43 -0.78 -7.10
C THR A 621 21.07 -2.00 -6.46
N ALA A 622 22.31 -1.89 -5.98
CA ALA A 622 23.04 -2.94 -5.27
C ALA A 622 22.71 -3.03 -3.76
N GLY A 623 21.69 -2.30 -3.27
CA GLY A 623 21.26 -2.35 -1.87
C GLY A 623 22.09 -1.52 -0.88
N CYS A 624 22.99 -0.65 -1.35
CA CYS A 624 23.76 0.24 -0.48
C CYS A 624 22.89 1.38 0.06
N ARG A 625 23.01 1.65 1.37
CA ARG A 625 22.26 2.66 2.12
C ARG A 625 23.01 3.98 2.29
N SER A 626 24.34 3.96 2.19
CA SER A 626 25.16 5.17 2.35
C SER A 626 26.38 5.16 1.43
N LEU A 627 26.75 6.36 0.98
CA LEU A 627 27.99 6.62 0.26
C LEU A 627 28.85 7.60 1.08
N THR A 628 30.07 7.20 1.37
CA THR A 628 31.04 8.04 2.09
C THR A 628 32.17 8.47 1.17
N THR A 629 32.80 9.61 1.48
CA THR A 629 34.01 10.07 0.79
C THR A 629 34.91 10.86 1.74
N GLY A 630 36.19 10.97 1.40
CA GLY A 630 37.15 11.77 2.16
C GLY A 630 36.85 13.27 2.11
N PHE A 631 37.50 14.05 2.98
CA PHE A 631 37.28 15.50 3.09
C PHE A 631 38.07 16.34 2.07
N PHE A 632 38.16 15.89 0.81
CA PHE A 632 38.85 16.64 -0.24
C PHE A 632 37.86 17.50 -1.03
N ARG A 633 38.15 18.79 -1.26
CA ARG A 633 37.24 19.73 -1.96
C ARG A 633 35.78 19.68 -1.44
N PRO A 634 35.53 19.88 -0.14
CA PRO A 634 34.22 19.65 0.48
C PRO A 634 33.08 20.48 -0.12
N GLN A 635 33.36 21.69 -0.64
CA GLN A 635 32.34 22.54 -1.29
C GLN A 635 31.67 21.85 -2.49
N PHE A 636 32.42 21.09 -3.28
CA PHE A 636 31.86 20.33 -4.41
C PHE A 636 30.94 19.21 -3.92
N PHE A 637 31.33 18.48 -2.88
CA PHE A 637 30.52 17.42 -2.32
C PHE A 637 29.29 17.93 -1.57
N TYR A 638 29.39 19.09 -0.90
CA TYR A 638 28.22 19.77 -0.32
C TYR A 638 27.20 20.14 -1.39
N SER A 639 27.63 20.64 -2.56
CA SER A 639 26.69 20.90 -3.67
C SER A 639 26.03 19.64 -4.23
N MET A 640 26.58 18.45 -3.94
CA MET A 640 26.04 17.15 -4.35
C MET A 640 25.23 16.46 -3.23
N GLY A 641 24.98 17.15 -2.11
CA GLY A 641 24.16 16.65 -1.01
C GLY A 641 24.88 15.80 0.04
N PHE A 642 26.22 15.81 0.05
CA PHE A 642 26.97 15.21 1.15
C PHE A 642 26.93 16.11 2.40
N THR A 643 26.98 15.51 3.59
CA THR A 643 26.99 16.22 4.88
C THR A 643 28.09 15.66 5.80
N VAL A 644 28.37 16.37 6.89
CA VAL A 644 29.26 15.90 7.95
C VAL A 644 28.42 15.26 9.05
N GLU A 645 28.66 13.99 9.34
CA GLU A 645 28.00 13.27 10.43
C GLU A 645 29.02 12.75 11.44
N ARG A 646 28.67 12.78 12.73
CA ARG A 646 29.58 12.39 13.83
C ARG A 646 30.06 10.93 13.77
N ARG A 647 29.35 10.07 13.03
CA ARG A 647 29.65 8.63 12.93
C ARG A 647 30.69 8.30 11.86
N TYR A 648 31.00 9.23 10.96
CA TYR A 648 31.90 8.99 9.82
C TYR A 648 33.11 9.92 9.87
N ALA A 649 34.29 9.41 9.48
CA ALA A 649 35.54 10.19 9.45
C ALA A 649 35.63 11.17 8.25
N GLY A 650 34.57 11.30 7.44
CA GLY A 650 34.53 12.08 6.22
C GLY A 650 33.14 12.62 5.92
N LEU A 651 32.86 12.83 4.64
CA LEU A 651 31.55 13.25 4.15
C LEU A 651 30.69 12.03 3.88
N VAL A 652 29.40 12.10 4.22
CA VAL A 652 28.43 11.01 3.99
C VAL A 652 27.21 11.53 3.26
N GLN A 653 26.63 10.69 2.43
CA GLN A 653 25.33 10.90 1.81
C GLN A 653 24.47 9.66 2.00
N SER A 654 23.24 9.87 2.49
CA SER A 654 22.23 8.80 2.53
C SER A 654 21.78 8.46 1.11
N LEU A 655 21.72 7.16 0.81
CA LEU A 655 21.20 6.63 -0.45
C LEU A 655 19.75 6.16 -0.34
N VAL A 656 19.22 6.07 0.88
CA VAL A 656 17.84 5.73 1.19
C VAL A 656 17.00 7.00 1.07
N GLU A 657 15.90 6.94 0.30
CA GLU A 657 14.89 7.99 0.29
C GLU A 657 14.22 8.02 1.68
N ASN A 658 14.20 9.20 2.30
CA ASN A 658 13.47 9.39 3.54
C ASN A 658 11.98 9.42 3.21
N ASP A 659 11.27 8.32 3.43
CA ASP A 659 9.80 8.27 3.54
C ASP A 659 9.32 8.99 4.84
N GLN A 660 9.76 10.23 5.06
CA GLN A 660 9.35 11.05 6.21
C GLN A 660 8.74 12.40 5.83
N GLU A 661 8.36 12.60 4.57
CA GLU A 661 7.46 13.69 4.20
C GLU A 661 6.26 13.16 3.40
N ALA A 662 5.32 12.53 4.10
CA ALA A 662 3.92 12.40 3.70
C ALA A 662 3.02 12.34 4.94
#